data_AF-A0A1I2H5E9-F1
#
_entry.id   AF-A0A1I2H5E9-F1
#
_cell.length_a   1.000
_cell.length_b   1.000
_cell.length_c   1.000
_cell.angle_alpha   90.00
_cell.angle_beta   90.00
_cell.angle_gamma   90.00
#
_symmetry.space_group_name_H-M   'P 1'
#
loop_
_entity.id
_entity.type
_entity.pdbx_description
1 polymer ?
#
loop_
_entity_poly.entity_id
_entity_poly.type
_entity_poly.pdbx_seq_one_letter_code
_entity_poly.pdbx_strand_id
1 'polypeptide(L)'
;MVDFRKKLSKGQLDKKTIPSEIYDSLDRRSVTGPLRPAQNEILEEWYNKCQEDNDLIIKLHTGEGKTLIGLLILQSKINQGLGPCIYVCPNIYLVQQVVLEAQKFGIPICTIEADNAIPNDFLDGKKILVTHVQKLFNGKSIFGIDNSFTKTNTIVLDDSHACIDSIKNSFTIRISREHELYNSILKLFESELKEQGEGSYFDIEAGIYDTLLMIPYWSWIDKSSDVITLLSSNQEENFIKFSWPILKNSIHNCQAFITGKGIEITPIFVPVGSFGTFSRAQQRILMSATTQDDSFFIKGLGFNKNAVTNPLTNKKQLWSGEKMLLIPSLIDESLDRALIVTKFAPAKNYNFGRVALVSSFKKSQHYYELGAKVAESKSIFTEISSLKKGDFENTLVIVNRYDGIDLPDESCRILIIDSMPFFDSLNDRYEQKCRINSDVINIKLAQRVEQGLGRSVRGEKDFSAILIIGSDLVKFIKSVQTNKYFSSQTRKQIEIGLQIAEMAQEELQPDESAYKVLASLIDQSLKRDEGWKEFYIEEMNQVSENKQEINIYEVLQLEKEAENANLKEDNETACLKTQELIDKYVDDDSEKGWYLQQLARYKYFESKTESNKLQKSAFLLNSQLLKPKDGITYKKIEFINENRIKRIKTWISNFQSYDELILAVDSILGDLTFGIDSEKFESSVKEIGCLLGFISQRPDKEFRKGPDNLWCGVDNRFFLFECKSEVSDKRDAISKHEAGQMNSHCAWFESIYGDATVKRVLIIPTRNLSYSADFTHKVEVMRKGKLKLFKASIKSFIKEFKNYNINELSDEKIQEFINTHKLDISNLENSYAEKYRRNLNTGVNN
;
A
#
# COMPACT_ATOMS: atom_id res chain seq x y z
N MET A 1 -12.91 24.59 58.26
CA MET A 1 -13.38 24.59 56.86
C MET A 1 -14.85 24.17 56.90
N VAL A 2 -15.77 24.94 56.30
CA VAL A 2 -17.20 24.60 56.33
C VAL A 2 -17.43 23.36 55.45
N ASP A 3 -17.91 22.27 56.04
CA ASP A 3 -18.28 21.05 55.31
C ASP A 3 -19.70 21.20 54.75
N PHE A 4 -19.79 21.72 53.53
CA PHE A 4 -21.07 21.95 52.84
C PHE A 4 -21.86 20.65 52.59
N ARG A 5 -21.23 19.46 52.67
CA ARG A 5 -21.93 18.17 52.57
C ARG A 5 -22.85 17.92 53.77
N LYS A 6 -22.58 18.50 54.94
CA LYS A 6 -23.46 18.39 56.12
C LYS A 6 -24.73 19.25 56.02
N LYS A 7 -24.79 20.19 55.07
CA LYS A 7 -25.98 21.04 54.81
C LYS A 7 -26.86 20.55 53.67
N LEU A 8 -26.40 19.56 52.90
CA LEU A 8 -27.22 18.90 51.88
C LEU A 8 -28.04 17.82 52.60
N SER A 9 -29.38 17.89 52.47
CA SER A 9 -30.25 16.78 52.84
C SER A 9 -29.76 15.51 52.12
N LYS A 10 -29.83 14.35 52.80
CA LYS A 10 -29.36 13.03 52.34
C LYS A 10 -30.11 12.50 51.09
N GLY A 11 -30.31 13.30 50.06
CA GLY A 11 -30.58 12.81 48.71
C GLY A 11 -29.24 12.52 48.06
N GLN A 12 -29.03 11.30 47.55
CA GLN A 12 -28.00 11.07 46.55
C GLN A 12 -28.23 12.09 45.43
N LEU A 13 -27.25 12.95 45.15
CA LEU A 13 -27.26 13.74 43.92
C LEU A 13 -27.25 12.73 42.77
N ASP A 14 -28.39 12.55 42.12
CA ASP A 14 -28.50 11.67 40.96
C ASP A 14 -27.53 12.15 39.88
N LYS A 15 -26.57 11.29 39.54
CA LYS A 15 -25.60 11.61 38.49
C LYS A 15 -26.35 11.67 37.16
N LYS A 16 -26.19 12.80 36.45
CA LYS A 16 -26.75 12.96 35.11
C LYS A 16 -26.18 11.91 34.16
N THR A 17 -27.02 11.28 33.35
CA THR A 17 -26.62 10.24 32.40
C THR A 17 -26.64 10.74 30.95
N ILE A 18 -27.48 11.71 30.63
CA ILE A 18 -27.57 12.28 29.28
C ILE A 18 -26.32 13.14 29.02
N PRO A 19 -25.56 12.93 27.92
CA PRO A 19 -24.31 13.64 27.66
C PRO A 19 -24.41 15.17 27.67
N SER A 20 -25.50 15.74 27.14
CA SER A 20 -25.75 17.18 27.16
C SER A 20 -25.96 17.71 28.58
N GLU A 21 -26.78 17.03 29.39
CA GLU A 21 -26.96 17.37 30.81
C GLU A 21 -25.66 17.21 31.62
N ILE A 22 -24.87 16.18 31.32
CA ILE A 22 -23.54 16.01 31.91
C ILE A 22 -22.70 17.22 31.58
N TYR A 23 -22.56 17.58 30.30
CA TYR A 23 -21.77 18.71 29.85
C TYR A 23 -22.16 20.02 30.52
N ASP A 24 -23.46 20.27 30.68
CA ASP A 24 -23.98 21.46 31.35
C ASP A 24 -23.66 21.50 32.85
N SER A 25 -23.56 20.34 33.50
CA SER A 25 -23.22 20.20 34.92
C SER A 25 -21.71 20.26 35.25
N LEU A 26 -20.83 20.17 34.24
CA LEU A 26 -19.38 20.14 34.46
C LEU A 26 -18.81 21.52 34.82
N ASP A 27 -17.89 21.54 35.77
CA ASP A 27 -17.07 22.71 36.14
C ASP A 27 -16.02 22.99 35.05
N ARG A 28 -16.46 23.63 33.96
CA ARG A 28 -15.65 23.92 32.77
C ARG A 28 -14.89 25.24 32.91
N ARG A 29 -13.75 25.38 32.22
CA ARG A 29 -13.03 26.66 32.15
C ARG A 29 -13.84 27.69 31.34
N SER A 30 -13.75 28.97 31.70
CA SER A 30 -14.49 30.07 31.05
C SER A 30 -14.28 30.20 29.53
N VAL A 31 -13.20 29.62 29.01
CA VAL A 31 -12.84 29.62 27.57
C VAL A 31 -13.58 28.56 26.74
N THR A 32 -14.43 27.72 27.33
CA THR A 32 -15.22 26.70 26.61
C THR A 32 -16.62 27.20 26.29
N GLY A 33 -17.04 27.09 25.02
CA GLY A 33 -18.40 27.38 24.57
C GLY A 33 -19.39 26.22 24.75
N PRO A 34 -20.64 26.36 24.26
CA PRO A 34 -21.63 25.28 24.25
C PRO A 34 -21.20 24.12 23.33
N LEU A 35 -21.87 22.97 23.46
CA LEU A 35 -21.72 21.88 22.49
C LEU A 35 -22.10 22.37 21.10
N ARG A 36 -21.31 21.98 20.11
CA ARG A 36 -21.59 22.30 18.71
C ARG A 36 -22.78 21.47 18.22
N PRO A 37 -23.53 21.94 17.21
CA PRO A 37 -24.69 21.20 16.67
C PRO A 37 -24.37 19.75 16.30
N ALA A 38 -23.23 19.52 15.63
CA ALA A 38 -22.75 18.18 15.27
C ALA A 38 -22.50 17.28 16.49
N GLN A 39 -21.96 17.84 17.58
CA GLN A 39 -21.70 17.10 18.81
C GLN A 39 -22.99 16.70 19.50
N ASN A 40 -23.97 17.61 19.56
CA ASN A 40 -25.29 17.32 20.13
C ASN A 40 -26.00 16.21 19.36
N GLU A 41 -26.04 16.30 18.03
CA GLU A 41 -26.74 15.32 17.19
C GLU A 41 -26.19 13.90 17.38
N ILE A 42 -24.85 13.74 17.38
CA ILE A 42 -24.20 12.43 17.60
C ILE A 42 -24.45 11.91 19.02
N LEU A 43 -24.33 12.77 20.03
CA LEU A 43 -24.50 12.37 21.43
C LEU A 43 -25.95 11.98 21.74
N GLU A 44 -26.92 12.70 21.17
CA GLU A 44 -28.35 12.39 21.28
C GLU A 44 -28.68 11.08 20.55
N GLU A 45 -28.18 10.88 19.33
CA GLU A 45 -28.43 9.65 18.60
C GLU A 45 -27.79 8.45 19.31
N TRP A 46 -26.55 8.59 19.79
CA TRP A 46 -25.89 7.57 20.59
C TRP A 46 -26.70 7.22 21.83
N TYR A 47 -27.12 8.22 22.60
CA TYR A 47 -27.85 8.01 23.86
C TYR A 47 -29.21 7.35 23.63
N ASN A 48 -29.89 7.65 22.53
CA ASN A 48 -31.24 7.13 22.29
C ASN A 48 -31.25 5.77 21.58
N LYS A 49 -30.25 5.45 20.76
CA LYS A 49 -30.28 4.28 19.88
C LYS A 49 -29.13 3.30 20.05
N CYS A 50 -27.94 3.76 20.46
CA CYS A 50 -26.71 2.98 20.36
C CYS A 50 -26.08 2.64 21.72
N GLN A 51 -26.79 2.81 22.84
CA GLN A 51 -26.23 2.51 24.15
C GLN A 51 -25.97 1.02 24.39
N GLU A 52 -26.80 0.15 23.80
CA GLU A 52 -26.74 -1.30 23.98
C GLU A 52 -25.95 -2.00 22.88
N ASP A 53 -25.54 -1.27 21.85
CA ASP A 53 -24.72 -1.79 20.76
C ASP A 53 -23.34 -2.18 21.30
N ASN A 54 -22.98 -3.46 21.11
CA ASN A 54 -21.65 -3.95 21.50
C ASN A 54 -20.54 -3.29 20.68
N ASP A 55 -20.79 -3.01 19.41
CA ASP A 55 -19.84 -2.41 18.48
C ASP A 55 -20.43 -1.15 17.88
N LEU A 56 -19.67 -0.06 17.93
CA LEU A 56 -20.09 1.22 17.38
C LEU A 56 -18.93 1.90 16.66
N ILE A 57 -19.22 2.50 15.52
CA ILE A 57 -18.28 3.35 14.79
C ILE A 57 -18.85 4.75 14.71
N ILE A 58 -18.07 5.74 15.13
CA ILE A 58 -18.39 7.17 15.03
C ILE A 58 -17.45 7.77 13.98
N LYS A 59 -18.02 8.18 12.85
CA LYS A 59 -17.30 8.80 11.73
C LYS A 59 -17.60 10.30 11.72
N LEU A 60 -16.56 11.09 11.99
CA LEU A 60 -16.64 12.56 12.11
C LEU A 60 -15.46 13.19 11.38
N HIS A 61 -15.64 14.33 10.74
CA HIS A 61 -14.54 15.06 10.13
C HIS A 61 -13.57 15.59 11.18
N THR A 62 -12.32 15.82 10.77
CA THR A 62 -11.30 16.43 11.63
C THR A 62 -11.78 17.80 12.08
N GLY A 63 -11.62 18.11 13.37
CA GLY A 63 -12.03 19.39 13.93
C GLY A 63 -13.47 19.45 14.47
N GLU A 64 -14.32 18.44 14.28
CA GLU A 64 -15.70 18.39 14.83
C GLU A 64 -15.75 18.10 16.35
N GLY A 65 -14.60 17.86 16.99
CA GLY A 65 -14.48 17.69 18.44
C GLY A 65 -14.78 16.27 18.93
N LYS A 66 -14.20 15.26 18.26
CA LYS A 66 -14.34 13.82 18.57
C LYS A 66 -13.91 13.47 19.99
N THR A 67 -12.84 14.10 20.47
CA THR A 67 -12.33 13.87 21.82
C THR A 67 -13.41 14.09 22.87
N LEU A 68 -14.09 15.24 22.81
CA LEU A 68 -15.15 15.58 23.75
C LEU A 68 -16.32 14.59 23.68
N ILE A 69 -16.72 14.17 22.48
CA ILE A 69 -17.79 13.18 22.28
C ILE A 69 -17.42 11.86 22.97
N GLY A 70 -16.23 11.32 22.70
CA GLY A 70 -15.78 10.07 23.32
C GLY A 70 -15.67 10.18 24.85
N LEU A 71 -15.15 11.29 25.38
CA LEU A 71 -15.09 11.52 26.82
C LEU A 71 -16.48 11.62 27.48
N LEU A 72 -17.43 12.29 26.85
CA LEU A 72 -18.80 12.41 27.37
C LEU A 72 -19.56 11.07 27.32
N ILE A 73 -19.35 10.26 26.28
CA ILE A 73 -19.89 8.91 26.19
C ILE A 73 -19.38 8.04 27.35
N LEU A 74 -18.07 8.03 27.59
CA LEU A 74 -17.47 7.28 28.69
C LEU A 74 -17.93 7.80 30.06
N GLN A 75 -18.06 9.11 30.21
CA GLN A 75 -18.59 9.70 31.45
C GLN A 75 -20.05 9.33 31.69
N SER A 76 -20.87 9.29 30.64
CA SER A 76 -22.26 8.83 30.70
C SER A 76 -22.35 7.39 31.21
N LYS A 77 -21.52 6.48 30.67
CA LYS A 77 -21.45 5.08 31.14
C LYS A 77 -21.00 4.96 32.59
N ILE A 78 -19.98 5.71 33.01
CA ILE A 78 -19.58 5.79 34.43
C ILE A 78 -20.74 6.27 35.31
N ASN A 79 -21.48 7.29 34.88
CA ASN A 79 -22.60 7.84 35.65
C ASN A 79 -23.78 6.85 35.77
N GLN A 80 -23.96 5.97 34.78
CA GLN A 80 -24.91 4.85 34.82
C GLN A 80 -24.46 3.68 35.72
N GLY A 81 -23.26 3.74 36.31
CA GLY A 81 -22.68 2.63 37.08
C GLY A 81 -22.05 1.54 36.21
N LEU A 82 -21.84 1.80 34.92
CA LEU A 82 -21.26 0.89 33.94
C LEU A 82 -19.76 1.15 33.72
N GLY A 83 -19.00 1.40 34.80
CA GLY A 83 -17.53 1.40 34.75
C GLY A 83 -16.95 -0.02 34.84
N PRO A 84 -15.64 -0.23 34.62
CA PRO A 84 -14.60 0.73 34.21
C PRO A 84 -14.69 1.18 32.73
N CYS A 85 -14.12 2.34 32.40
CA CYS A 85 -14.14 2.95 31.05
C CYS A 85 -12.74 3.43 30.63
N ILE A 86 -12.33 3.14 29.39
CA ILE A 86 -10.99 3.48 28.86
C ILE A 86 -11.12 4.31 27.57
N TYR A 87 -10.32 5.36 27.47
CA TYR A 87 -10.04 6.13 26.26
C TYR A 87 -8.63 5.81 25.75
N VAL A 88 -8.52 5.23 24.56
CA VAL A 88 -7.25 4.75 23.97
C VAL A 88 -6.84 5.64 22.81
N CYS A 89 -5.68 6.29 22.95
CA CYS A 89 -5.08 7.16 21.93
C CYS A 89 -4.06 6.39 21.05
N PRO A 90 -3.77 6.85 19.83
CA PRO A 90 -2.75 6.22 18.98
C PRO A 90 -1.31 6.25 19.53
N ASN A 91 -0.96 7.25 20.34
CA ASN A 91 0.38 7.39 20.92
C ASN A 91 0.38 8.22 22.21
N ILE A 92 1.52 8.24 22.91
CA ILE A 92 1.69 8.93 24.20
C ILE A 92 1.52 10.46 24.12
N TYR A 93 1.77 11.09 22.97
CA TYR A 93 1.61 12.54 22.82
C TYR A 93 0.13 12.92 22.74
N LEU A 94 -0.67 12.13 22.01
CA LEU A 94 -2.12 12.32 21.94
C LEU A 94 -2.79 12.11 23.30
N VAL A 95 -2.26 11.21 24.14
CA VAL A 95 -2.70 11.09 25.55
C VAL A 95 -2.60 12.43 26.27
N GLN A 96 -1.49 13.17 26.13
CA GLN A 96 -1.33 14.47 26.79
C GLN A 96 -2.34 15.50 26.27
N GLN A 97 -2.66 15.49 24.97
CA GLN A 97 -3.67 16.38 24.40
C GLN A 97 -5.06 16.09 24.96
N VAL A 98 -5.46 14.81 25.00
CA VAL A 98 -6.74 14.38 25.57
C VAL A 98 -6.82 14.71 27.06
N VAL A 99 -5.72 14.56 27.81
CA VAL A 99 -5.65 14.95 29.23
C VAL A 99 -5.92 16.44 29.43
N LEU A 100 -5.27 17.29 28.63
CA LEU A 100 -5.48 18.74 28.67
C LEU A 100 -6.92 19.12 28.28
N GLU A 101 -7.49 18.42 27.31
CA GLU A 101 -8.86 18.64 26.86
C GLU A 101 -9.88 18.22 27.93
N ALA A 102 -9.72 17.05 28.53
CA ALA A 102 -10.55 16.60 29.65
C ALA A 102 -10.50 17.58 30.84
N GLN A 103 -9.31 18.07 31.19
CA GLN A 103 -9.14 19.09 32.22
C GLN A 103 -9.80 20.42 31.87
N LYS A 104 -9.79 20.82 30.59
CA LYS A 104 -10.46 22.03 30.10
C LYS A 104 -11.98 21.93 30.31
N PHE A 105 -12.54 20.74 30.09
CA PHE A 105 -13.97 20.47 30.22
C PHE A 105 -14.39 19.96 31.61
N GLY A 106 -13.47 19.81 32.56
CA GLY A 106 -13.78 19.34 33.92
C GLY A 106 -14.12 17.85 34.03
N ILE A 107 -13.77 17.04 33.02
CA ILE A 107 -14.08 15.61 33.00
C ILE A 107 -13.06 14.84 33.87
N PRO A 108 -13.51 14.03 34.84
CA PRO A 108 -12.63 13.32 35.76
C PRO A 108 -11.92 12.13 35.07
N ILE A 109 -10.60 12.26 34.92
CA ILE A 109 -9.75 11.27 34.26
C ILE A 109 -8.58 10.82 35.16
N CYS A 110 -7.97 9.69 34.80
CA CYS A 110 -6.70 9.21 35.33
C CYS A 110 -5.80 8.66 34.20
N THR A 111 -4.50 8.56 34.45
CA THR A 111 -3.47 8.09 33.52
C THR A 111 -2.63 6.99 34.15
N ILE A 112 -1.90 6.24 33.31
CA ILE A 112 -0.91 5.27 33.79
C ILE A 112 0.39 6.02 34.09
N GLU A 113 0.89 5.87 35.31
CA GLU A 113 2.13 6.48 35.77
C GLU A 113 3.36 5.64 35.40
N ALA A 114 4.56 6.11 35.75
CA ALA A 114 5.84 5.47 35.38
C ALA A 114 6.00 4.05 35.96
N ASP A 115 5.28 3.71 37.03
CA ASP A 115 5.26 2.39 37.65
C ASP A 115 4.45 1.34 36.85
N ASN A 116 3.75 1.76 35.80
CA ASN A 116 2.86 0.92 34.99
C ASN A 116 1.71 0.28 35.77
N ALA A 117 1.37 0.81 36.94
CA ALA A 117 0.23 0.33 37.71
C ALA A 117 -1.10 0.85 37.12
N ILE A 118 -2.13 0.00 37.13
CA ILE A 118 -3.48 0.41 36.75
C ILE A 118 -4.10 1.19 37.92
N PRO A 119 -4.58 2.44 37.73
CA PRO A 119 -5.13 3.24 38.82
C PRO A 119 -6.40 2.63 39.46
N ASN A 120 -6.48 2.65 40.80
CA ASN A 120 -7.66 2.20 41.54
C ASN A 120 -8.93 2.99 41.19
N ASP A 121 -8.81 4.29 40.93
CA ASP A 121 -9.95 5.13 40.50
C ASP A 121 -10.59 4.63 39.19
N PHE A 122 -9.80 4.03 38.30
CA PHE A 122 -10.30 3.39 37.09
C PHE A 122 -10.96 2.05 37.42
N LEU A 123 -10.30 1.20 38.21
CA LEU A 123 -10.84 -0.12 38.59
C LEU A 123 -12.17 -0.02 39.32
N ASP A 124 -12.33 1.01 40.15
CA ASP A 124 -13.58 1.33 40.87
C ASP A 124 -14.65 1.96 39.97
N GLY A 125 -14.36 2.21 38.69
CA GLY A 125 -15.27 2.88 37.76
C GLY A 125 -15.56 4.33 38.11
N LYS A 126 -14.67 5.02 38.82
CA LYS A 126 -14.87 6.42 39.26
C LYS A 126 -14.37 7.44 38.24
N LYS A 127 -13.31 7.11 37.50
CA LYS A 127 -12.66 7.99 36.51
C LYS A 127 -12.41 7.25 35.21
N ILE A 128 -12.37 8.00 34.12
CA ILE A 128 -11.98 7.47 32.80
C ILE A 128 -10.47 7.28 32.78
N LEU A 129 -10.00 6.12 32.33
CA LEU A 129 -8.56 5.91 32.08
C LEU A 129 -8.20 6.38 30.68
N VAL A 130 -7.28 7.35 30.57
CA VAL A 130 -6.71 7.78 29.28
C VAL A 130 -5.36 7.12 29.11
N THR A 131 -5.20 6.34 28.04
CA THR A 131 -3.99 5.58 27.72
C THR A 131 -3.71 5.56 26.22
N HIS A 132 -2.65 4.88 25.79
CA HIS A 132 -2.32 4.69 24.38
C HIS A 132 -2.32 3.21 23.98
N VAL A 133 -2.50 2.98 22.68
CA VAL A 133 -2.68 1.66 22.05
C VAL A 133 -1.57 0.66 22.45
N GLN A 134 -0.31 1.08 22.56
CA GLN A 134 0.80 0.19 22.92
C GLN A 134 0.73 -0.33 24.36
N LYS A 135 0.00 0.32 25.28
CA LYS A 135 -0.22 -0.23 26.65
C LYS A 135 -1.22 -1.36 26.68
N LEU A 136 -2.17 -1.35 25.72
CA LEU A 136 -3.26 -2.30 25.65
C LEU A 136 -2.89 -3.50 24.78
N PHE A 137 -2.35 -3.26 23.59
CA PHE A 137 -2.04 -4.27 22.59
C PHE A 137 -0.53 -4.57 22.59
N ASN A 138 -0.09 -5.56 23.37
CA ASN A 138 1.19 -6.25 23.25
C ASN A 138 1.23 -7.46 24.20
N GLY A 139 2.12 -8.42 23.98
CA GLY A 139 2.21 -9.66 24.78
C GLY A 139 2.64 -9.46 26.24
N LYS A 140 3.15 -8.29 26.61
CA LYS A 140 3.41 -7.86 28.00
C LYS A 140 2.47 -6.73 28.44
N SER A 141 1.24 -6.72 27.91
CA SER A 141 0.21 -5.74 28.24
C SER A 141 0.00 -5.67 29.74
N ILE A 142 -0.02 -4.45 30.29
CA ILE A 142 -0.25 -4.22 31.73
C ILE A 142 -1.68 -4.61 32.14
N PHE A 143 -2.58 -4.69 31.15
CA PHE A 143 -3.96 -5.12 31.36
C PHE A 143 -4.09 -6.64 31.39
N GLY A 144 -3.02 -7.39 31.15
CA GLY A 144 -3.04 -8.85 31.01
C GLY A 144 -3.53 -9.31 29.64
N ILE A 145 -3.25 -10.58 29.34
CA ILE A 145 -3.67 -11.26 28.11
C ILE A 145 -4.52 -12.50 28.45
N ASP A 146 -5.28 -12.98 27.48
CA ASP A 146 -6.17 -14.12 27.59
C ASP A 146 -7.14 -14.01 28.77
N ASN A 147 -7.07 -14.93 29.74
CA ASN A 147 -7.93 -14.93 30.91
C ASN A 147 -7.40 -14.08 32.08
N SER A 148 -6.18 -13.54 31.97
CA SER A 148 -5.58 -12.64 32.98
C SER A 148 -5.92 -11.16 32.75
N PHE A 149 -6.87 -10.88 31.85
CA PHE A 149 -7.21 -9.53 31.43
C PHE A 149 -7.94 -8.71 32.51
N THR A 150 -7.79 -7.39 32.45
CA THR A 150 -8.52 -6.43 33.27
C THR A 150 -9.88 -6.15 32.64
N LYS A 151 -10.95 -6.47 33.37
CA LYS A 151 -12.33 -6.27 32.89
C LYS A 151 -12.62 -4.78 32.71
N THR A 152 -13.13 -4.42 31.53
CA THR A 152 -13.55 -3.06 31.18
C THR A 152 -14.93 -3.12 30.57
N ASN A 153 -15.80 -2.16 30.90
CA ASN A 153 -17.15 -2.10 30.35
C ASN A 153 -17.14 -1.46 28.97
N THR A 154 -16.65 -0.22 28.86
CA THR A 154 -16.64 0.53 27.59
C THR A 154 -15.23 0.97 27.21
N ILE A 155 -14.86 0.77 25.95
CA ILE A 155 -13.61 1.25 25.35
C ILE A 155 -13.91 2.19 24.19
N VAL A 156 -13.18 3.30 24.13
CA VAL A 156 -13.08 4.16 22.95
C VAL A 156 -11.68 4.03 22.38
N LEU A 157 -11.56 3.66 21.10
CA LEU A 157 -10.32 3.73 20.32
C LEU A 157 -10.39 4.98 19.44
N ASP A 158 -9.63 6.00 19.82
CA ASP A 158 -9.54 7.26 19.11
C ASP A 158 -8.62 7.16 17.89
N ASP A 159 -8.93 7.93 16.84
CA ASP A 159 -8.29 7.87 15.51
C ASP A 159 -7.91 6.44 15.11
N SER A 160 -8.92 5.59 14.96
CA SER A 160 -8.74 4.14 14.83
C SER A 160 -7.79 3.74 13.71
N HIS A 161 -7.78 4.45 12.58
CA HIS A 161 -6.83 4.25 11.46
C HIS A 161 -5.36 4.38 11.90
N ALA A 162 -5.02 5.39 12.70
CA ALA A 162 -3.66 5.58 13.23
C ALA A 162 -3.28 4.49 14.26
N CYS A 163 -4.27 3.83 14.88
CA CYS A 163 -4.05 2.70 15.77
C CYS A 163 -3.78 1.38 15.02
N ILE A 164 -4.29 1.19 13.80
CA ILE A 164 -4.22 -0.08 13.04
C ILE A 164 -2.78 -0.55 12.90
N ASP A 165 -1.88 0.32 12.44
CA ASP A 165 -0.48 -0.06 12.22
C ASP A 165 0.22 -0.45 13.52
N SER A 166 -0.08 0.26 14.62
CA SER A 166 0.45 -0.06 15.95
C SER A 166 -0.03 -1.42 16.44
N ILE A 167 -1.32 -1.73 16.22
CA ILE A 167 -1.91 -3.02 16.57
C ILE A 167 -1.28 -4.13 15.73
N LYS A 168 -1.20 -3.99 14.39
CA LYS A 168 -0.54 -4.96 13.51
C LYS A 168 0.92 -5.23 13.92
N ASN A 169 1.68 -4.16 14.16
CA ASN A 169 3.08 -4.26 14.58
C ASN A 169 3.24 -5.00 15.91
N SER A 170 2.24 -4.97 16.80
CA SER A 170 2.29 -5.68 18.08
C SER A 170 2.28 -7.21 17.92
N PHE A 171 1.83 -7.71 16.77
CA PHE A 171 1.86 -9.13 16.39
C PHE A 171 2.95 -9.47 15.37
N THR A 172 3.82 -8.54 15.02
CA THR A 172 4.79 -8.73 13.92
C THR A 172 6.21 -8.77 14.45
N ILE A 173 6.95 -9.84 14.15
CA ILE A 173 8.38 -9.95 14.42
C ILE A 173 9.14 -9.52 13.17
N ARG A 174 10.00 -8.50 13.29
CA ARG A 174 10.87 -8.02 12.21
C ARG A 174 12.33 -8.25 12.55
N ILE A 175 12.99 -9.10 11.78
CA ILE A 175 14.39 -9.48 11.99
C ILE A 175 15.23 -8.78 10.93
N SER A 176 16.13 -7.90 11.37
CA SER A 176 17.05 -7.19 10.47
C SER A 176 18.11 -8.14 9.92
N ARG A 177 18.58 -7.90 8.68
CA ARG A 177 19.65 -8.68 8.06
C ARG A 177 20.94 -8.73 8.88
N GLU A 178 21.23 -7.66 9.61
CA GLU A 178 22.41 -7.53 10.45
C GLU A 178 22.38 -8.46 11.66
N HIS A 179 21.22 -8.99 12.03
CA HIS A 179 21.06 -9.89 13.18
C HIS A 179 21.34 -11.35 12.79
N GLU A 180 22.04 -12.10 13.65
CA GLU A 180 22.45 -13.50 13.38
C GLU A 180 21.27 -14.45 13.09
N LEU A 181 20.12 -14.18 13.72
CA LEU A 181 18.87 -14.90 13.51
C LEU A 181 18.39 -14.87 12.05
N TYR A 182 18.67 -13.80 11.30
CA TYR A 182 18.34 -13.70 9.88
C TYR A 182 18.97 -14.84 9.09
N ASN A 183 20.28 -15.03 9.23
CA ASN A 183 21.03 -16.07 8.52
C ASN A 183 20.60 -17.47 8.96
N SER A 184 20.23 -17.64 10.23
CA SER A 184 19.77 -18.92 10.77
C SER A 184 18.45 -19.36 10.12
N ILE A 185 17.48 -18.44 10.03
CA ILE A 185 16.20 -18.71 9.38
C ILE A 185 16.37 -18.84 7.87
N LEU A 186 17.18 -17.99 7.23
CA LEU A 186 17.44 -18.07 5.79
C LEU A 186 18.00 -19.45 5.39
N LYS A 187 18.95 -19.98 6.17
CA LYS A 187 19.51 -21.33 5.96
C LYS A 187 18.50 -22.44 6.22
N LEU A 188 17.65 -22.30 7.22
CA LEU A 188 16.60 -23.29 7.54
C LEU A 188 15.66 -23.56 6.36
N PHE A 189 15.40 -22.54 5.54
CA PHE A 189 14.48 -22.60 4.38
C PHE A 189 15.18 -22.49 3.02
N GLU A 190 16.52 -22.62 2.96
CA GLU A 190 17.31 -22.40 1.74
C GLU A 190 16.81 -23.22 0.55
N SER A 191 16.60 -24.53 0.74
CA SER A 191 16.15 -25.43 -0.33
C SER A 191 14.80 -25.01 -0.89
N GLU A 192 13.84 -24.72 -0.02
CA GLU A 192 12.48 -24.42 -0.43
C GLU A 192 12.36 -23.02 -1.05
N LEU A 193 13.15 -22.05 -0.58
CA LEU A 193 13.22 -20.73 -1.19
C LEU A 193 13.83 -20.78 -2.60
N LYS A 194 14.88 -21.59 -2.81
CA LYS A 194 15.45 -21.81 -4.15
C LYS A 194 14.43 -22.44 -5.10
N GLU A 195 13.61 -23.39 -4.62
CA GLU A 195 12.52 -23.97 -5.42
C GLU A 195 11.43 -22.96 -5.75
N GLN A 196 11.15 -22.00 -4.85
CA GLN A 196 10.20 -20.91 -5.10
C GLN A 196 10.74 -19.84 -6.05
N GLY A 197 12.05 -19.72 -6.23
CA GLY A 197 12.67 -18.77 -7.14
C GLY A 197 14.17 -18.69 -6.91
N GLU A 198 14.93 -19.37 -7.76
CA GLU A 198 16.38 -19.49 -7.61
C GLU A 198 17.09 -18.14 -7.75
N GLY A 199 16.77 -17.37 -8.81
CA GLY A 199 17.31 -16.02 -9.00
C GLY A 199 16.94 -15.09 -7.85
N SER A 200 15.68 -15.13 -7.42
CA SER A 200 15.20 -14.32 -6.30
C SER A 200 15.89 -14.65 -4.97
N TYR A 201 16.21 -15.94 -4.73
CA TYR A 201 16.96 -16.35 -3.56
C TYR A 201 18.38 -15.76 -3.57
N PHE A 202 19.07 -15.82 -4.71
CA PHE A 202 20.41 -15.25 -4.84
C PHE A 202 20.41 -13.72 -4.73
N ASP A 203 19.37 -13.04 -5.22
CA ASP A 203 19.19 -11.60 -5.02
C ASP A 203 19.05 -11.25 -3.54
N ILE A 204 18.27 -12.05 -2.78
CA ILE A 204 18.14 -11.92 -1.32
C ILE A 204 19.50 -12.14 -0.65
N GLU A 205 20.24 -13.17 -1.03
CA GLU A 205 21.58 -13.45 -0.52
C GLU A 205 22.55 -12.29 -0.82
N ALA A 206 22.47 -11.68 -2.01
CA ALA A 206 23.25 -10.53 -2.41
C ALA A 206 22.82 -9.20 -1.76
N GLY A 207 21.66 -9.17 -1.10
CA GLY A 207 21.13 -7.97 -0.44
C GLY A 207 20.45 -6.98 -1.36
N ILE A 208 19.91 -7.46 -2.48
CA ILE A 208 19.08 -6.68 -3.37
C ILE A 208 17.76 -6.36 -2.67
N TYR A 209 17.39 -5.08 -2.68
CA TYR A 209 16.34 -4.52 -1.83
C TYR A 209 14.93 -4.95 -2.23
N ASP A 210 14.65 -5.01 -3.53
CA ASP A 210 13.28 -5.11 -4.04
C ASP A 210 12.75 -6.55 -4.09
N THR A 211 13.63 -7.55 -3.93
CA THR A 211 13.26 -8.96 -4.00
C THR A 211 12.58 -9.46 -2.73
N LEU A 212 11.40 -10.06 -2.90
CA LEU A 212 10.52 -10.58 -1.84
C LEU A 212 10.12 -12.03 -2.13
N LEU A 213 10.41 -12.93 -1.19
CA LEU A 213 9.94 -14.32 -1.19
C LEU A 213 9.12 -14.62 0.06
N MET A 214 8.00 -15.32 -0.12
CA MET A 214 7.22 -15.92 0.97
C MET A 214 7.78 -17.31 1.27
N ILE A 215 7.95 -17.65 2.55
CA ILE A 215 8.27 -19.01 2.96
C ILE A 215 7.01 -19.87 2.74
N PRO A 216 7.09 -20.98 1.98
CA PRO A 216 5.92 -21.80 1.72
C PRO A 216 5.25 -22.31 2.99
N TYR A 217 3.91 -22.26 3.05
CA TYR A 217 3.18 -22.61 4.27
C TYR A 217 3.45 -24.05 4.73
N TRP A 218 3.63 -25.00 3.80
CA TRP A 218 3.87 -26.40 4.14
C TRP A 218 5.20 -26.57 4.86
N SER A 219 6.25 -25.91 4.37
CA SER A 219 7.57 -25.93 4.98
C SER A 219 7.59 -25.17 6.30
N TRP A 220 6.87 -24.05 6.38
CA TRP A 220 6.72 -23.27 7.60
C TRP A 220 6.04 -24.09 8.71
N ILE A 221 4.94 -24.77 8.38
CA ILE A 221 4.21 -25.65 9.31
C ILE A 221 5.10 -26.82 9.75
N ASP A 222 5.71 -27.54 8.80
CA ASP A 222 6.53 -28.72 9.09
C ASP A 222 7.80 -28.38 9.92
N LYS A 223 8.40 -27.20 9.71
CA LYS A 223 9.60 -26.72 10.43
C LYS A 223 9.29 -25.76 11.59
N SER A 224 8.03 -25.64 12.00
CA SER A 224 7.60 -24.67 13.02
C SER A 224 8.31 -24.85 14.38
N SER A 225 8.66 -26.09 14.75
CA SER A 225 9.41 -26.39 15.98
C SER A 225 10.83 -25.82 15.98
N ASP A 226 11.52 -25.88 14.83
CA ASP A 226 12.86 -25.31 14.67
C ASP A 226 12.81 -23.77 14.77
N VAL A 227 11.79 -23.16 14.13
CA VAL A 227 11.54 -21.72 14.22
C VAL A 227 11.27 -21.29 15.66
N ILE A 228 10.42 -22.02 16.40
CA ILE A 228 10.16 -21.76 17.83
C ILE A 228 11.45 -21.82 18.65
N THR A 229 12.32 -22.79 18.37
CA THR A 229 13.61 -22.93 19.08
C THR A 229 14.53 -21.73 18.82
N LEU A 230 14.62 -21.28 17.56
CA LEU A 230 15.40 -20.10 17.18
C LEU A 230 14.85 -18.81 17.81
N LEU A 231 13.52 -18.62 17.80
CA LEU A 231 12.88 -17.43 18.37
C LEU A 231 12.94 -17.40 19.90
N SER A 232 12.69 -18.54 20.56
CA SER A 232 12.73 -18.64 22.02
C SER A 232 14.12 -18.34 22.60
N SER A 233 15.17 -18.75 21.90
CA SER A 233 16.56 -18.45 22.26
C SER A 233 16.88 -16.95 22.22
N ASN A 234 16.08 -16.17 21.49
CA ASN A 234 16.23 -14.72 21.33
C ASN A 234 15.03 -13.94 21.90
N GLN A 235 14.26 -14.53 22.83
CA GLN A 235 12.98 -13.96 23.26
C GLN A 235 13.06 -12.62 24.00
N GLU A 236 14.23 -12.24 24.52
CA GLU A 236 14.43 -10.95 25.20
C GLU A 236 14.78 -9.81 24.23
N GLU A 237 15.08 -10.12 22.96
CA GLU A 237 15.29 -9.13 21.92
C GLU A 237 14.04 -8.28 21.70
N ASN A 238 14.17 -6.96 21.60
CA ASN A 238 13.02 -6.05 21.56
C ASN A 238 12.06 -6.34 20.40
N PHE A 239 12.57 -6.82 19.26
CA PHE A 239 11.76 -7.16 18.07
C PHE A 239 11.00 -8.50 18.20
N ILE A 240 11.25 -9.28 19.27
CA ILE A 240 10.53 -10.52 19.61
C ILE A 240 9.73 -10.37 20.90
N LYS A 241 10.33 -9.77 21.93
CA LYS A 241 9.87 -9.67 23.32
C LYS A 241 8.40 -9.34 23.52
N PHE A 242 7.86 -8.41 22.73
CA PHE A 242 6.49 -7.95 22.86
C PHE A 242 5.48 -8.79 22.06
N SER A 243 5.89 -9.45 20.98
CA SER A 243 5.00 -10.32 20.20
C SER A 243 5.04 -11.78 20.68
N TRP A 244 6.16 -12.19 21.28
CA TRP A 244 6.41 -13.58 21.69
C TRP A 244 5.35 -14.20 22.60
N PRO A 245 4.86 -13.52 23.67
CA PRO A 245 3.84 -14.13 24.53
C PRO A 245 2.54 -14.49 23.79
N ILE A 246 2.22 -13.78 22.72
CA ILE A 246 1.04 -14.00 21.90
C ILE A 246 1.28 -15.11 20.88
N LEU A 247 2.45 -15.09 20.22
CA LEU A 247 2.71 -15.94 19.05
C LEU A 247 3.30 -17.31 19.38
N LYS A 248 3.95 -17.49 20.54
CA LYS A 248 4.75 -18.69 20.84
C LYS A 248 4.02 -20.03 20.64
N ASN A 249 2.71 -20.07 20.89
CA ASN A 249 1.89 -21.29 20.76
C ASN A 249 1.15 -21.38 19.40
N SER A 250 1.26 -20.36 18.56
CA SER A 250 0.55 -20.24 17.29
C SER A 250 1.50 -19.94 16.11
N ILE A 251 2.80 -20.24 16.24
CA ILE A 251 3.79 -20.01 15.17
C ILE A 251 3.39 -20.73 13.87
N HIS A 252 2.79 -21.91 13.96
CA HIS A 252 2.28 -22.63 12.77
C HIS A 252 1.15 -21.90 12.03
N ASN A 253 0.45 -20.97 12.71
CA ASN A 253 -0.57 -20.07 12.14
C ASN A 253 0.01 -18.70 11.73
N CYS A 254 1.33 -18.56 11.77
CA CYS A 254 2.04 -17.43 11.19
C CYS A 254 2.47 -17.73 9.75
N GLN A 255 2.88 -16.67 9.08
CA GLN A 255 3.56 -16.69 7.80
C GLN A 255 4.80 -15.82 7.88
N ALA A 256 5.76 -16.10 7.00
CA ALA A 256 7.04 -15.41 7.00
C ALA A 256 7.44 -15.00 5.59
N PHE A 257 8.01 -13.80 5.51
CA PHE A 257 8.46 -13.18 4.28
C PHE A 257 9.92 -12.77 4.43
N ILE A 258 10.71 -12.97 3.38
CA ILE A 258 12.16 -12.70 3.37
C ILE A 258 12.47 -11.74 2.24
N THR A 259 13.30 -10.74 2.54
CA THR A 259 13.88 -9.80 1.59
C THR A 259 15.38 -9.68 1.81
N GLY A 260 16.07 -8.97 0.92
CA GLY A 260 17.46 -8.57 1.11
C GLY A 260 17.71 -7.67 2.34
N LYS A 261 16.69 -7.12 2.99
CA LYS A 261 16.81 -6.29 4.21
C LYS A 261 16.51 -7.01 5.52
N GLY A 262 15.70 -8.06 5.49
CA GLY A 262 15.21 -8.68 6.71
C GLY A 262 14.09 -9.69 6.49
N ILE A 263 13.61 -10.24 7.60
CA ILE A 263 12.50 -11.20 7.67
C ILE A 263 11.35 -10.55 8.43
N GLU A 264 10.12 -10.68 7.92
CA GLU A 264 8.89 -10.32 8.62
C GLU A 264 8.10 -11.60 8.90
N ILE A 265 7.84 -11.88 10.19
CA ILE A 265 6.97 -12.97 10.64
C ILE A 265 5.72 -12.34 11.23
N THR A 266 4.56 -12.70 10.70
CA THR A 266 3.27 -12.13 11.11
C THR A 266 2.23 -13.24 11.19
N PRO A 267 1.27 -13.20 12.13
CA PRO A 267 0.15 -14.13 12.08
C PRO A 267 -0.64 -13.92 10.78
N ILE A 268 -1.15 -15.00 10.21
CA ILE A 268 -2.03 -14.91 9.05
C ILE A 268 -3.32 -14.16 9.45
N PHE A 269 -3.78 -14.38 10.69
CA PHE A 269 -4.96 -13.73 11.28
C PHE A 269 -4.63 -13.09 12.62
N VAL A 270 -5.06 -11.85 12.81
CA VAL A 270 -4.75 -11.08 14.01
C VAL A 270 -5.53 -11.64 15.21
N PRO A 271 -4.85 -12.20 16.24
CA PRO A 271 -5.54 -12.83 17.37
C PRO A 271 -5.95 -11.79 18.41
N VAL A 272 -6.78 -10.81 18.03
CA VAL A 272 -7.26 -9.73 18.91
C VAL A 272 -8.03 -10.26 20.13
N GLY A 273 -8.57 -11.48 20.03
CA GLY A 273 -9.19 -12.21 21.14
C GLY A 273 -8.28 -12.36 22.37
N SER A 274 -6.95 -12.40 22.16
CA SER A 274 -5.94 -12.47 23.25
C SER A 274 -5.97 -11.22 24.15
N PHE A 275 -6.51 -10.09 23.67
CA PHE A 275 -6.65 -8.86 24.44
C PHE A 275 -8.05 -8.73 25.02
N GLY A 276 -8.35 -9.54 26.04
CA GLY A 276 -9.67 -9.62 26.67
C GLY A 276 -10.25 -8.27 27.12
N THR A 277 -9.40 -7.34 27.55
CA THR A 277 -9.80 -5.97 27.93
C THR A 277 -10.50 -5.24 26.78
N PHE A 278 -10.05 -5.44 25.54
CA PHE A 278 -10.68 -4.91 24.34
C PHE A 278 -11.78 -5.84 23.82
N SER A 279 -11.46 -7.10 23.56
CA SER A 279 -12.33 -8.04 22.85
C SER A 279 -13.59 -8.46 23.64
N ARG A 280 -13.54 -8.40 24.97
CA ARG A 280 -14.66 -8.75 25.88
C ARG A 280 -15.31 -7.53 26.54
N ALA A 281 -14.98 -6.32 26.09
CA ALA A 281 -15.68 -5.12 26.54
C ALA A 281 -17.17 -5.20 26.16
N GLN A 282 -18.04 -4.68 27.02
CA GLN A 282 -19.49 -4.64 26.76
C GLN A 282 -19.82 -3.73 25.60
N GLN A 283 -19.09 -2.62 25.46
CA GLN A 283 -19.20 -1.72 24.33
C GLN A 283 -17.81 -1.28 23.83
N ARG A 284 -17.60 -1.39 22.51
CA ARG A 284 -16.37 -1.02 21.80
C ARG A 284 -16.70 0.06 20.79
N ILE A 285 -16.05 1.21 20.92
CA ILE A 285 -16.33 2.39 20.09
C ILE A 285 -15.06 2.75 19.31
N LEU A 286 -15.16 2.79 17.97
CA LEU A 286 -14.10 3.31 17.11
C LEU A 286 -14.46 4.72 16.66
N MET A 287 -13.54 5.67 16.83
CA MET A 287 -13.68 7.01 16.26
C MET A 287 -12.72 7.17 15.09
N SER A 288 -13.21 7.60 13.93
CA SER A 288 -12.40 7.81 12.73
C SER A 288 -12.82 9.05 11.95
N ALA A 289 -11.91 9.57 11.12
CA ALA A 289 -12.19 10.64 10.15
C ALA A 289 -12.58 10.12 8.78
N THR A 290 -12.19 8.89 8.48
CA THR A 290 -12.27 8.30 7.14
C THR A 290 -13.23 7.12 7.15
N THR A 291 -13.85 6.89 6.00
CA THR A 291 -14.95 5.93 5.84
C THR A 291 -14.51 4.51 5.50
N GLN A 292 -13.21 4.24 5.29
CA GLN A 292 -12.82 3.13 4.42
C GLN A 292 -12.03 1.98 5.07
N ASP A 293 -11.48 2.09 6.29
CA ASP A 293 -10.63 1.05 6.93
C ASP A 293 -11.41 -0.18 7.48
N ASP A 294 -12.53 -0.46 6.83
CA ASP A 294 -13.56 -1.37 7.28
C ASP A 294 -13.11 -2.84 7.26
N SER A 295 -12.16 -3.20 6.38
CA SER A 295 -11.56 -4.54 6.33
C SER A 295 -10.85 -4.89 7.65
N PHE A 296 -10.04 -3.98 8.19
CA PHE A 296 -9.34 -4.24 9.45
C PHE A 296 -10.29 -4.17 10.65
N PHE A 297 -11.34 -3.36 10.60
CA PHE A 297 -12.35 -3.35 11.66
C PHE A 297 -13.04 -4.70 11.79
N ILE A 298 -13.46 -5.29 10.66
CA ILE A 298 -14.15 -6.60 10.65
C ILE A 298 -13.16 -7.73 11.02
N LYS A 299 -12.06 -7.86 10.27
CA LYS A 299 -11.14 -9.00 10.39
C LYS A 299 -10.13 -8.85 11.53
N GLY A 300 -9.54 -7.66 11.67
CA GLY A 300 -8.47 -7.39 12.62
C GLY A 300 -8.96 -7.10 14.03
N LEU A 301 -10.00 -6.28 14.18
CA LEU A 301 -10.56 -5.90 15.49
C LEU A 301 -11.80 -6.73 15.88
N GLY A 302 -12.34 -7.52 14.95
CA GLY A 302 -13.47 -8.39 15.21
C GLY A 302 -14.80 -7.66 15.34
N PHE A 303 -14.96 -6.48 14.74
CA PHE A 303 -16.23 -5.73 14.75
C PHE A 303 -17.31 -6.44 13.93
N ASN A 304 -18.56 -6.22 14.31
CA ASN A 304 -19.74 -6.66 13.57
C ASN A 304 -19.91 -5.86 12.28
N LYS A 305 -20.27 -6.56 11.19
CA LYS A 305 -20.58 -5.95 9.89
C LYS A 305 -21.61 -4.81 10.00
N ASN A 306 -22.64 -4.97 10.82
CA ASN A 306 -23.69 -3.97 10.99
C ASN A 306 -23.18 -2.62 11.56
N ALA A 307 -22.18 -2.65 12.44
CA ALA A 307 -21.57 -1.44 13.00
C ALA A 307 -20.74 -0.69 11.96
N VAL A 308 -20.17 -1.43 11.00
CA VAL A 308 -19.37 -0.91 9.90
C VAL A 308 -20.25 -0.30 8.80
N THR A 309 -21.38 -0.95 8.50
CA THR A 309 -22.32 -0.48 7.47
C THR A 309 -23.22 0.67 7.96
N ASN A 310 -23.43 0.79 9.28
CA ASN A 310 -24.25 1.83 9.89
C ASN A 310 -23.46 2.64 10.95
N PRO A 311 -22.40 3.37 10.55
CA PRO A 311 -21.69 4.24 11.48
C PRO A 311 -22.54 5.45 11.87
N LEU A 312 -22.32 5.99 13.06
CA LEU A 312 -22.84 7.31 13.44
C LEU A 312 -22.05 8.39 12.70
N THR A 313 -22.74 9.20 11.89
CA THR A 313 -22.16 10.27 11.07
C THR A 313 -22.96 11.57 11.20
N ASN A 314 -22.30 12.71 10.99
CA ASN A 314 -22.98 14.00 10.88
C ASN A 314 -23.46 14.20 9.43
N LYS A 315 -24.77 14.09 9.18
CA LYS A 315 -25.35 14.18 7.83
C LYS A 315 -25.36 15.60 7.23
N LYS A 316 -25.09 16.63 8.03
CA LYS A 316 -25.21 18.03 7.60
C LYS A 316 -23.94 18.58 6.94
N GLN A 317 -22.79 17.96 7.16
CA GLN A 317 -21.51 18.43 6.62
C GLN A 317 -20.98 17.40 5.61
N LEU A 318 -21.06 17.74 4.31
CA LEU A 318 -20.69 16.84 3.21
C LEU A 318 -19.19 16.87 2.89
N TRP A 319 -18.52 18.00 3.11
CA TRP A 319 -17.10 18.20 2.83
C TRP A 319 -16.50 19.25 3.78
N SER A 320 -15.16 19.34 3.79
CA SER A 320 -14.43 20.30 4.63
C SER A 320 -13.15 20.78 3.95
N GLY A 321 -12.98 22.10 3.91
CA GLY A 321 -11.81 22.80 3.38
C GLY A 321 -11.61 22.71 1.87
N GLU A 322 -10.75 23.59 1.35
CA GLU A 322 -10.53 23.76 -0.09
C GLU A 322 -9.24 23.05 -0.55
N LYS A 323 -9.36 22.13 -1.51
CA LYS A 323 -8.21 21.42 -2.08
C LYS A 323 -8.21 21.61 -3.60
N MET A 324 -7.31 22.46 -4.10
CA MET A 324 -7.10 22.57 -5.54
C MET A 324 -6.19 21.44 -5.99
N LEU A 325 -6.74 20.39 -6.60
CA LEU A 325 -5.93 19.33 -7.20
C LEU A 325 -5.50 19.71 -8.60
N LEU A 326 -4.21 19.66 -8.86
CA LEU A 326 -3.62 19.91 -10.16
C LEU A 326 -2.84 18.66 -10.59
N ILE A 327 -3.05 18.23 -11.83
CA ILE A 327 -2.35 17.08 -12.44
C ILE A 327 -1.53 17.63 -13.61
N PRO A 328 -0.28 18.08 -13.38
CA PRO A 328 0.47 18.86 -14.37
C PRO A 328 0.64 18.14 -15.71
N SER A 329 0.87 16.83 -15.70
CA SER A 329 1.03 16.02 -16.92
C SER A 329 -0.24 15.92 -17.77
N LEU A 330 -1.41 16.27 -17.21
CA LEU A 330 -2.64 16.40 -17.99
C LEU A 330 -2.82 17.80 -18.55
N ILE A 331 -2.18 18.83 -18.00
CA ILE A 331 -2.21 20.18 -18.60
C ILE A 331 -1.32 20.21 -19.84
N ASP A 332 -0.09 19.68 -19.73
CA ASP A 332 0.85 19.59 -20.85
C ASP A 332 1.88 18.47 -20.61
N GLU A 333 2.25 17.72 -21.66
CA GLU A 333 3.19 16.60 -21.56
C GLU A 333 4.59 17.02 -21.08
N SER A 334 4.99 18.28 -21.28
CA SER A 334 6.28 18.81 -20.83
C SER A 334 6.33 19.05 -19.31
N LEU A 335 5.19 19.09 -18.63
CA LEU A 335 5.07 19.22 -17.17
C LEU A 335 5.28 17.88 -16.48
N ASP A 336 6.40 17.23 -16.80
CA ASP A 336 6.78 15.94 -16.24
C ASP A 336 7.27 16.05 -14.78
N ARG A 337 7.46 14.88 -14.15
CA ARG A 337 7.98 14.80 -12.78
C ARG A 337 9.30 15.56 -12.64
N ALA A 338 10.21 15.47 -13.60
CA ALA A 338 11.53 16.07 -13.48
C ALA A 338 11.45 17.60 -13.42
N LEU A 339 10.61 18.20 -14.27
CA LEU A 339 10.39 19.64 -14.30
C LEU A 339 9.74 20.14 -13.01
N ILE A 340 8.67 19.49 -12.53
CA ILE A 340 7.97 19.89 -11.30
C ILE A 340 8.93 19.85 -10.10
N VAL A 341 9.67 18.75 -9.92
CA VAL A 341 10.66 18.64 -8.83
C VAL A 341 11.71 19.74 -8.94
N THR A 342 12.23 20.02 -10.14
CA THR A 342 13.22 21.09 -10.36
C THR A 342 12.71 22.47 -9.97
N LYS A 343 11.40 22.74 -10.12
CA LYS A 343 10.81 24.06 -9.84
C LYS A 343 10.43 24.27 -8.36
N PHE A 344 10.04 23.19 -7.68
CA PHE A 344 9.51 23.26 -6.30
C PHE A 344 10.48 22.76 -5.23
N ALA A 345 11.48 21.93 -5.53
CA ALA A 345 12.46 21.44 -4.56
C ALA A 345 13.41 22.53 -4.01
N PRO A 346 13.91 23.49 -4.81
CA PRO A 346 14.89 24.46 -4.32
C PRO A 346 14.39 25.37 -3.20
N ALA A 347 15.31 25.79 -2.33
CA ALA A 347 15.09 26.76 -1.27
C ALA A 347 14.58 28.09 -1.86
N LYS A 348 13.49 28.61 -1.29
CA LYS A 348 12.83 29.84 -1.72
C LYS A 348 12.15 30.48 -0.51
N ASN A 349 12.13 31.81 -0.49
CA ASN A 349 11.52 32.56 0.58
C ASN A 349 10.01 32.68 0.37
N TYR A 350 9.25 31.74 0.92
CA TYR A 350 7.78 31.76 0.95
C TYR A 350 7.29 32.00 2.38
N ASN A 351 6.09 32.60 2.50
CA ASN A 351 5.43 32.78 3.80
C ASN A 351 4.63 31.54 4.25
N PHE A 352 4.81 30.42 3.55
CA PHE A 352 4.11 29.17 3.78
C PHE A 352 5.00 27.97 3.46
N GLY A 353 4.70 26.83 4.09
CA GLY A 353 5.40 25.58 3.90
C GLY A 353 5.06 24.88 2.59
N ARG A 354 6.08 24.19 2.04
CA ARG A 354 5.99 23.33 0.85
C ARG A 354 6.40 21.92 1.25
N VAL A 355 5.54 20.94 1.01
CA VAL A 355 5.78 19.56 1.42
C VAL A 355 5.62 18.61 0.25
N ALA A 356 6.55 17.67 0.09
CA ALA A 356 6.49 16.60 -0.89
C ALA A 356 6.40 15.23 -0.22
N LEU A 357 5.34 14.48 -0.51
CA LEU A 357 5.18 13.07 -0.14
C LEU A 357 5.74 12.21 -1.28
N VAL A 358 6.83 11.50 -1.02
CA VAL A 358 7.52 10.70 -2.04
C VAL A 358 7.47 9.22 -1.69
N SER A 359 7.33 8.38 -2.72
CA SER A 359 7.16 6.93 -2.53
C SER A 359 8.44 6.17 -2.17
N SER A 360 9.64 6.77 -2.06
CA SER A 360 10.85 6.06 -1.61
C SER A 360 12.03 7.01 -1.38
N PHE A 361 13.02 6.57 -0.60
CA PHE A 361 14.30 7.29 -0.44
C PHE A 361 15.07 7.41 -1.75
N LYS A 362 14.95 6.43 -2.66
CA LYS A 362 15.54 6.50 -4.01
C LYS A 362 14.97 7.69 -4.81
N LYS A 363 13.65 7.93 -4.69
CA LYS A 363 12.98 9.07 -5.35
C LYS A 363 13.22 10.40 -4.63
N SER A 364 13.39 10.40 -3.30
CA SER A 364 13.70 11.59 -2.52
C SER A 364 15.08 12.16 -2.86
N GLN A 365 16.01 11.32 -3.35
CA GLN A 365 17.35 11.73 -3.73
C GLN A 365 17.35 12.89 -4.75
N HIS A 366 16.42 12.87 -5.71
CA HIS A 366 16.29 13.96 -6.70
C HIS A 366 15.96 15.30 -6.04
N TYR A 367 15.10 15.29 -5.01
CA TYR A 367 14.78 16.51 -4.25
C TYR A 367 15.97 16.97 -3.40
N TYR A 368 16.66 16.03 -2.76
CA TYR A 368 17.84 16.31 -1.93
C TYR A 368 18.96 16.99 -2.74
N GLU A 369 19.24 16.48 -3.94
CA GLU A 369 20.24 17.05 -4.85
C GLU A 369 19.92 18.49 -5.29
N LEU A 370 18.65 18.89 -5.20
CA LEU A 370 18.15 20.23 -5.53
C LEU A 370 17.99 21.14 -4.31
N GLY A 371 18.42 20.71 -3.12
CA GLY A 371 18.44 21.52 -1.90
C GLY A 371 17.20 21.38 -1.00
N ALA A 372 16.32 20.42 -1.26
CA ALA A 372 15.20 20.13 -0.37
C ALA A 372 15.66 19.36 0.89
N LYS A 373 14.91 19.48 1.98
CA LYS A 373 15.20 18.79 3.24
C LYS A 373 14.44 17.47 3.30
N VAL A 374 15.15 16.34 3.39
CA VAL A 374 14.53 15.01 3.49
C VAL A 374 14.38 14.61 4.96
N ALA A 375 13.14 14.36 5.39
CA ALA A 375 12.85 13.87 6.72
C ALA A 375 13.11 12.36 6.82
N GLU A 376 13.84 11.97 7.86
CA GLU A 376 14.02 10.58 8.26
C GLU A 376 13.13 10.24 9.45
N SER A 377 12.96 8.95 9.77
CA SER A 377 12.10 8.49 10.87
C SER A 377 12.43 9.15 12.22
N LYS A 378 13.69 9.50 12.46
CA LYS A 378 14.16 10.16 13.70
C LYS A 378 13.98 11.69 13.68
N SER A 379 14.09 12.34 12.52
CA SER A 379 14.06 13.81 12.39
C SER A 379 12.68 14.36 12.01
N ILE A 380 11.78 13.54 11.47
CA ILE A 380 10.50 14.01 10.94
C ILE A 380 9.69 14.88 11.90
N PHE A 381 9.67 14.55 13.20
CA PHE A 381 8.95 15.34 14.20
C PHE A 381 9.60 16.71 14.44
N THR A 382 10.93 16.79 14.46
CA THR A 382 11.64 18.07 14.60
C THR A 382 11.42 18.94 13.37
N GLU A 383 11.37 18.34 12.19
CA GLU A 383 11.10 19.04 10.94
C GLU A 383 9.67 19.59 10.87
N ILE A 384 8.66 18.77 11.18
CA ILE A 384 7.27 19.22 11.23
C ILE A 384 7.08 20.33 12.28
N SER A 385 7.73 20.19 13.43
CA SER A 385 7.68 21.21 14.48
C SER A 385 8.33 22.53 14.03
N SER A 386 9.32 22.47 13.15
CA SER A 386 9.98 23.66 12.58
C SER A 386 9.07 24.35 11.56
N LEU A 387 8.40 23.58 10.69
CA LEU A 387 7.36 24.11 9.79
C LEU A 387 6.24 24.82 10.58
N LYS A 388 5.71 24.18 11.63
CA LYS A 388 4.67 24.78 12.49
C LYS A 388 5.12 26.06 13.22
N LYS A 389 6.43 26.27 13.35
CA LYS A 389 7.04 27.48 13.93
C LYS A 389 7.37 28.56 12.90
N GLY A 390 7.13 28.31 11.61
CA GLY A 390 7.35 29.28 10.54
C GLY A 390 8.64 29.11 9.73
N ASP A 391 9.36 28.00 9.85
CA ASP A 391 10.53 27.72 9.01
C ASP A 391 10.09 27.16 7.65
N PHE A 392 10.04 28.03 6.63
CA PHE A 392 9.49 27.73 5.30
C PHE A 392 10.51 27.81 4.16
N GLU A 393 11.79 28.03 4.48
CA GLU A 393 12.84 28.25 3.47
C GLU A 393 12.99 27.06 2.52
N ASN A 394 12.99 25.85 3.10
CA ASN A 394 13.23 24.61 2.40
C ASN A 394 11.94 23.81 2.19
N THR A 395 11.82 23.18 1.03
CA THR A 395 10.77 22.18 0.79
C THR A 395 11.06 20.94 1.65
N LEU A 396 10.08 20.51 2.45
CA LEU A 396 10.19 19.31 3.27
C LEU A 396 9.75 18.08 2.47
N VAL A 397 10.62 17.07 2.38
CA VAL A 397 10.32 15.80 1.70
C VAL A 397 10.09 14.73 2.74
N ILE A 398 8.93 14.09 2.69
CA ILE A 398 8.54 13.02 3.60
C ILE A 398 8.41 11.73 2.80
N VAL A 399 9.16 10.71 3.21
CA VAL A 399 9.23 9.43 2.50
C VAL A 399 8.20 8.45 3.06
N ASN A 400 7.35 7.93 2.16
CA ASN A 400 6.33 6.89 2.39
C ASN A 400 5.45 7.06 3.65
N ARG A 401 5.20 8.30 4.07
CA ARG A 401 4.41 8.57 5.28
C ARG A 401 3.25 9.49 4.96
N TYR A 402 2.18 8.84 4.52
CA TYR A 402 0.93 9.47 4.10
C TYR A 402 -0.05 9.68 5.27
N ASP A 403 0.25 9.12 6.45
CA ASP A 403 -0.53 9.23 7.68
C ASP A 403 0.31 9.63 8.91
N GLY A 404 -0.35 9.99 10.01
CA GLY A 404 0.27 10.30 11.31
C GLY A 404 0.97 11.66 11.37
N ILE A 405 0.82 12.49 10.34
CA ILE A 405 1.40 13.83 10.24
C ILE A 405 0.29 14.86 10.09
N ASP A 406 0.54 16.03 10.66
CA ASP A 406 -0.38 17.15 10.73
C ASP A 406 0.31 18.42 10.20
N LEU A 407 -0.20 18.96 9.10
CA LEU A 407 0.34 20.15 8.44
C LEU A 407 -0.77 21.18 8.19
N PRO A 408 -1.26 21.86 9.24
CA PRO A 408 -2.39 22.78 9.12
C PRO A 408 -1.94 24.17 8.65
N ASP A 409 -2.86 24.90 8.01
CA ASP A 409 -2.72 26.31 7.65
C ASP A 409 -1.42 26.60 6.87
N GLU A 410 -0.64 27.60 7.31
CA GLU A 410 0.61 27.98 6.65
C GLU A 410 1.71 26.92 6.74
N SER A 411 1.54 25.86 7.53
CA SER A 411 2.51 24.77 7.59
C SER A 411 2.63 24.02 6.26
N CYS A 412 1.59 24.03 5.43
CA CYS A 412 1.60 23.42 4.10
C CYS A 412 0.51 23.98 3.17
N ARG A 413 0.84 25.00 2.38
CA ARG A 413 -0.06 25.51 1.31
C ARG A 413 0.15 24.82 -0.04
N ILE A 414 1.33 24.24 -0.26
CA ILE A 414 1.63 23.44 -1.45
C ILE A 414 2.04 22.03 -1.02
N LEU A 415 1.23 21.05 -1.43
CA LEU A 415 1.49 19.64 -1.23
C LEU A 415 1.81 18.97 -2.57
N ILE A 416 2.91 18.24 -2.65
CA ILE A 416 3.27 17.44 -3.83
C ILE A 416 3.14 15.98 -3.47
N ILE A 417 2.26 15.25 -4.15
CA ILE A 417 2.18 13.79 -4.04
C ILE A 417 2.92 13.20 -5.24
N ASP A 418 4.12 12.69 -4.98
CA ASP A 418 5.00 12.12 -5.99
C ASP A 418 4.95 10.59 -5.97
N SER A 419 4.28 10.07 -7.00
CA SER A 419 4.10 8.66 -7.29
C SER A 419 3.19 7.92 -6.31
N MET A 420 2.84 6.68 -6.67
CA MET A 420 1.94 5.85 -5.88
C MET A 420 2.58 5.45 -4.53
N PRO A 421 1.87 5.57 -3.39
CA PRO A 421 2.30 4.97 -2.12
C PRO A 421 2.54 3.46 -2.26
N PHE A 422 3.46 2.93 -1.44
CA PHE A 422 3.68 1.48 -1.33
C PHE A 422 3.40 1.00 0.09
N PHE A 423 3.10 -0.29 0.26
CA PHE A 423 2.89 -0.90 1.57
C PHE A 423 4.20 -1.19 2.29
N ASP A 424 4.30 -0.82 3.56
CA ASP A 424 5.51 -1.08 4.37
C ASP A 424 5.60 -2.54 4.83
N SER A 425 4.46 -3.19 5.09
CA SER A 425 4.42 -4.61 5.47
C SER A 425 4.75 -5.49 4.27
N LEU A 426 5.61 -6.48 4.50
CA LEU A 426 5.95 -7.48 3.48
C LEU A 426 4.73 -8.33 3.11
N ASN A 427 3.81 -8.57 4.05
CA ASN A 427 2.54 -9.23 3.76
C ASN A 427 1.68 -8.43 2.77
N ASP A 428 1.44 -7.15 3.05
CA ASP A 428 0.62 -6.30 2.16
C ASP A 428 1.29 -6.15 0.77
N ARG A 429 2.64 -6.09 0.70
CA ARG A 429 3.38 -6.12 -0.59
C ARG A 429 3.18 -7.44 -1.34
N TYR A 430 3.19 -8.58 -0.63
CA TYR A 430 2.96 -9.89 -1.23
C TYR A 430 1.51 -10.03 -1.72
N GLU A 431 0.53 -9.59 -0.94
CA GLU A 431 -0.87 -9.55 -1.35
C GLU A 431 -1.06 -8.67 -2.59
N GLN A 432 -0.47 -7.48 -2.64
CA GLN A 432 -0.52 -6.59 -3.81
C GLN A 432 0.07 -7.25 -5.06
N LYS A 433 1.20 -7.97 -4.90
CA LYS A 433 1.83 -8.71 -6.00
C LYS A 433 0.93 -9.84 -6.52
N CYS A 434 0.22 -10.52 -5.63
CA CYS A 434 -0.60 -11.68 -5.99
C CYS A 434 -2.01 -11.30 -6.46
N ARG A 435 -2.60 -10.22 -5.95
CA ARG A 435 -4.01 -9.87 -6.14
C ARG A 435 -4.15 -8.50 -6.82
N ILE A 436 -3.67 -8.41 -8.06
CA ILE A 436 -3.52 -7.14 -8.81
C ILE A 436 -4.87 -6.42 -9.01
N ASN A 437 -5.96 -7.17 -9.19
CA ASN A 437 -7.31 -6.64 -9.42
C ASN A 437 -8.18 -6.60 -8.15
N SER A 438 -7.60 -6.83 -6.98
CA SER A 438 -8.37 -6.95 -5.73
C SER A 438 -9.04 -5.65 -5.33
N ASP A 439 -10.35 -5.69 -5.11
CA ASP A 439 -11.08 -4.59 -4.48
C ASP A 439 -10.47 -4.25 -3.11
N VAL A 440 -10.06 -5.26 -2.31
CA VAL A 440 -9.45 -5.04 -0.98
C VAL A 440 -8.15 -4.24 -1.08
N ILE A 441 -7.27 -4.60 -2.02
CA ILE A 441 -5.97 -3.91 -2.20
C ILE A 441 -6.17 -2.52 -2.77
N ASN A 442 -7.07 -2.37 -3.75
CA ASN A 442 -7.35 -1.07 -4.34
C ASN A 442 -8.00 -0.11 -3.32
N ILE A 443 -8.87 -0.61 -2.43
CA ILE A 443 -9.40 0.16 -1.30
C ILE A 443 -8.27 0.63 -0.38
N LYS A 444 -7.36 -0.27 0.04
CA LYS A 444 -6.21 0.10 0.89
C LYS A 444 -5.31 1.15 0.22
N LEU A 445 -5.10 1.08 -1.09
CA LEU A 445 -4.31 2.05 -1.85
C LEU A 445 -5.02 3.41 -1.98
N ALA A 446 -6.32 3.40 -2.32
CA ALA A 446 -7.13 4.62 -2.42
C ALA A 446 -7.14 5.38 -1.09
N GLN A 447 -7.27 4.67 0.03
CA GLN A 447 -7.18 5.24 1.37
C GLN A 447 -5.86 5.95 1.63
N ARG A 448 -4.71 5.32 1.33
CA ARG A 448 -3.40 5.94 1.56
C ARG A 448 -3.25 7.23 0.73
N VAL A 449 -3.77 7.23 -0.49
CA VAL A 449 -3.80 8.44 -1.34
C VAL A 449 -4.71 9.51 -0.73
N GLU A 450 -5.95 9.15 -0.36
CA GLU A 450 -6.92 10.05 0.25
C GLU A 450 -6.42 10.66 1.57
N GLN A 451 -5.77 9.85 2.41
CA GLN A 451 -5.12 10.30 3.64
C GLN A 451 -4.00 11.29 3.35
N GLY A 452 -3.20 11.05 2.30
CA GLY A 452 -2.18 11.99 1.82
C GLY A 452 -2.79 13.32 1.40
N LEU A 453 -3.88 13.29 0.61
CA LEU A 453 -4.64 14.48 0.19
C LEU A 453 -5.27 15.25 1.37
N GLY A 454 -5.56 14.57 2.48
CA GLY A 454 -6.11 15.18 3.69
C GLY A 454 -5.10 15.84 4.62
N ARG A 455 -3.79 15.77 4.36
CA ARG A 455 -2.77 16.24 5.32
C ARG A 455 -2.61 17.76 5.38
N SER A 456 -2.85 18.45 4.27
CA SER A 456 -2.65 19.90 4.12
C SER A 456 -3.86 20.75 4.50
N VAL A 457 -5.01 20.14 4.78
CA VAL A 457 -6.27 20.87 5.05
C VAL A 457 -6.97 20.24 6.25
N ARG A 458 -7.11 20.99 7.35
CA ARG A 458 -7.74 20.50 8.60
C ARG A 458 -8.98 21.24 9.07
N GLY A 459 -9.21 22.45 8.58
CA GLY A 459 -10.35 23.28 8.93
C GLY A 459 -11.28 23.51 7.75
N GLU A 460 -12.53 23.88 8.04
CA GLU A 460 -13.53 24.26 7.04
C GLU A 460 -13.05 25.42 6.14
N LYS A 461 -12.24 26.33 6.70
CA LYS A 461 -11.69 27.51 6.02
C LYS A 461 -10.22 27.33 5.57
N ASP A 462 -9.65 26.16 5.79
CA ASP A 462 -8.27 25.87 5.41
C ASP A 462 -8.19 25.51 3.92
N PHE A 463 -7.03 25.76 3.30
CA PHE A 463 -6.86 25.59 1.86
C PHE A 463 -5.44 25.22 1.46
N SER A 464 -5.32 24.45 0.38
CA SER A 464 -4.02 24.12 -0.23
C SER A 464 -4.14 23.79 -1.72
N ALA A 465 -3.03 24.02 -2.44
CA ALA A 465 -2.83 23.51 -3.80
C ALA A 465 -2.05 22.18 -3.73
N ILE A 466 -2.59 21.14 -4.36
CA ILE A 466 -2.05 19.79 -4.35
C ILE A 466 -1.63 19.38 -5.76
N LEU A 467 -0.33 19.12 -5.95
CA LEU A 467 0.24 18.63 -7.20
C LEU A 467 0.33 17.11 -7.17
N ILE A 468 -0.34 16.44 -8.11
CA ILE A 468 -0.23 14.98 -8.31
C ILE A 468 0.75 14.72 -9.45
N ILE A 469 1.88 14.09 -9.16
CA ILE A 469 2.90 13.74 -10.17
C ILE A 469 3.24 12.24 -10.13
N GLY A 470 3.57 11.68 -11.29
CA GLY A 470 3.91 10.27 -11.46
C GLY A 470 2.82 9.46 -12.16
N SER A 471 3.19 8.76 -13.24
CA SER A 471 2.27 8.06 -14.15
C SER A 471 1.36 7.05 -13.46
N ASP A 472 1.91 6.24 -12.54
CA ASP A 472 1.14 5.22 -11.82
C ASP A 472 -0.01 5.82 -10.98
N LEU A 473 0.27 6.92 -10.27
CA LEU A 473 -0.71 7.60 -9.43
C LEU A 473 -1.77 8.30 -10.28
N VAL A 474 -1.36 8.96 -11.36
CA VAL A 474 -2.28 9.60 -12.31
C VAL A 474 -3.21 8.56 -12.93
N LYS A 475 -2.68 7.40 -13.35
CA LYS A 475 -3.48 6.27 -13.87
C LYS A 475 -4.48 5.76 -12.83
N PHE A 476 -4.04 5.58 -11.58
CA PHE A 476 -4.89 5.11 -10.49
C PHE A 476 -6.03 6.08 -10.16
N ILE A 477 -5.78 7.39 -10.20
CA ILE A 477 -6.79 8.42 -9.91
C ILE A 477 -7.79 8.57 -11.06
N LYS A 478 -7.33 8.48 -12.31
CA LYS A 478 -8.14 8.66 -13.52
C LYS A 478 -8.99 7.44 -13.88
N SER A 479 -8.52 6.23 -13.60
CA SER A 479 -9.19 5.01 -14.04
C SER A 479 -10.57 4.86 -13.39
N VAL A 480 -11.60 4.62 -14.20
CA VAL A 480 -12.98 4.37 -13.75
C VAL A 480 -13.04 3.16 -12.81
N GLN A 481 -12.17 2.16 -13.02
CA GLN A 481 -12.13 0.94 -12.22
C GLN A 481 -11.63 1.18 -10.79
N THR A 482 -10.78 2.18 -10.58
CA THR A 482 -10.17 2.49 -9.27
C THR A 482 -10.76 3.73 -8.62
N ASN A 483 -11.27 4.68 -9.42
CA ASN A 483 -11.91 5.89 -8.91
C ASN A 483 -13.08 5.58 -7.97
N LYS A 484 -13.81 4.47 -8.21
CA LYS A 484 -14.92 3.99 -7.36
C LYS A 484 -14.55 3.73 -5.89
N TYR A 485 -13.27 3.53 -5.57
CA TYR A 485 -12.82 3.23 -4.19
C TYR A 485 -12.57 4.47 -3.34
N PHE A 486 -12.48 5.67 -3.93
CA PHE A 486 -12.33 6.92 -3.19
C PHE A 486 -13.65 7.38 -2.58
N SER A 487 -13.58 8.19 -1.50
CA SER A 487 -14.78 8.77 -0.90
C SER A 487 -15.53 9.67 -1.89
N SER A 488 -16.83 9.87 -1.69
CA SER A 488 -17.63 10.78 -2.52
C SER A 488 -17.01 12.17 -2.60
N GLN A 489 -16.51 12.68 -1.48
CA GLN A 489 -15.76 13.94 -1.42
C GLN A 489 -14.50 13.90 -2.31
N THR A 490 -13.64 12.90 -2.14
CA THR A 490 -12.37 12.81 -2.87
C THR A 490 -12.60 12.58 -4.38
N ARG A 491 -13.62 11.82 -4.76
CA ARG A 491 -14.00 11.65 -6.17
C ARG A 491 -14.39 12.97 -6.82
N LYS A 492 -15.23 13.77 -6.16
CA LYS A 492 -15.60 15.09 -6.69
C LYS A 492 -14.39 16.03 -6.76
N GLN A 493 -13.50 15.97 -5.78
CA GLN A 493 -12.25 16.72 -5.82
C GLN A 493 -11.34 16.32 -7.00
N ILE A 494 -11.25 15.02 -7.30
CA ILE A 494 -10.53 14.51 -8.48
C ILE A 494 -11.20 15.00 -9.77
N GLU A 495 -12.53 14.94 -9.84
CA GLU A 495 -13.32 15.42 -10.99
C GLU A 495 -13.06 16.91 -11.25
N ILE A 496 -13.11 17.76 -10.22
CA ILE A 496 -12.74 19.17 -10.30
C ILE A 496 -11.29 19.32 -10.82
N GLY A 497 -10.35 18.52 -10.31
CA GLY A 497 -8.96 18.55 -10.78
C GLY A 497 -8.79 18.15 -12.26
N LEU A 498 -9.62 17.25 -12.78
CA LEU A 498 -9.66 16.90 -14.20
C LEU A 498 -10.25 18.04 -15.04
N GLN A 499 -11.34 18.66 -14.57
CA GLN A 499 -11.94 19.83 -15.23
C GLN A 499 -10.95 21.00 -15.31
N ILE A 500 -10.22 21.30 -14.23
CA ILE A 500 -9.17 22.34 -14.24
C ILE A 500 -8.09 22.03 -15.29
N ALA A 501 -7.70 20.75 -15.42
CA ALA A 501 -6.70 20.37 -16.42
C ALA A 501 -7.21 20.57 -17.85
N GLU A 502 -8.48 20.25 -18.12
CA GLU A 502 -9.13 20.48 -19.42
C GLU A 502 -9.25 21.98 -19.73
N MET A 503 -9.74 22.79 -18.78
CA MET A 503 -9.81 24.26 -18.94
C MET A 503 -8.42 24.86 -19.20
N ALA A 504 -7.40 24.40 -18.47
CA ALA A 504 -6.04 24.88 -18.65
C ALA A 504 -5.43 24.49 -20.01
N GLN A 505 -5.84 23.36 -20.59
CA GLN A 505 -5.46 22.98 -21.96
C GLN A 505 -6.11 23.90 -23.00
N GLU A 506 -7.40 24.22 -22.84
CA GLU A 506 -8.15 25.09 -23.76
C GLU A 506 -7.62 26.53 -23.77
N GLU A 507 -7.17 27.03 -22.62
CA GLU A 507 -6.61 28.38 -22.48
C GLU A 507 -5.13 28.48 -22.90
N LEU A 508 -4.46 27.34 -23.13
CA LEU A 508 -3.03 27.28 -23.40
C LEU A 508 -2.70 27.84 -24.80
N GLN A 509 -2.12 29.05 -24.85
CA GLN A 509 -1.68 29.64 -26.10
C GLN A 509 -0.39 28.99 -26.62
N PRO A 510 -0.19 28.86 -27.95
CA PRO A 510 0.95 28.14 -28.54
C PRO A 510 2.34 28.64 -28.10
N ASP A 511 2.46 29.92 -27.76
CA ASP A 511 3.72 30.59 -27.39
C ASP A 511 3.88 30.75 -25.85
N GLU A 512 2.89 30.34 -25.07
CA GLU A 512 2.92 30.45 -23.61
C GLU A 512 3.58 29.23 -22.97
N SER A 513 4.42 29.45 -21.95
CA SER A 513 5.02 28.35 -21.22
C SER A 513 3.97 27.66 -20.36
N ALA A 514 3.72 26.37 -20.57
CA ALA A 514 2.80 25.56 -19.77
C ALA A 514 3.06 25.66 -18.25
N TYR A 515 4.31 25.88 -17.83
CA TYR A 515 4.65 26.11 -16.43
C TYR A 515 4.07 27.42 -15.88
N LYS A 516 3.96 28.48 -16.71
CA LYS A 516 3.33 29.74 -16.29
C LYS A 516 1.84 29.54 -16.03
N VAL A 517 1.14 28.77 -16.87
CA VAL A 517 -0.27 28.42 -16.68
C VAL A 517 -0.44 27.67 -15.35
N LEU A 518 0.37 26.63 -15.11
CA LEU A 518 0.36 25.91 -13.83
C LEU A 518 0.64 26.83 -12.64
N ALA A 519 1.64 27.71 -12.75
CA ALA A 519 1.96 28.66 -11.68
C ALA A 519 0.83 29.66 -11.41
N SER A 520 0.10 30.08 -12.46
CA SER A 520 -1.08 30.95 -12.35
C SER A 520 -2.22 30.27 -11.59
N LEU A 521 -2.53 29.01 -11.89
CA LEU A 521 -3.55 28.24 -11.18
C LEU A 521 -3.22 28.09 -9.69
N ILE A 522 -1.96 27.76 -9.37
CA ILE A 522 -1.50 27.69 -7.98
C ILE A 522 -1.67 29.06 -7.29
N ASP A 523 -1.33 30.15 -7.97
CA ASP A 523 -1.45 31.50 -7.45
C ASP A 523 -2.92 31.92 -7.20
N GLN A 524 -3.86 31.48 -8.04
CA GLN A 524 -5.31 31.68 -7.81
C GLN A 524 -5.76 31.04 -6.49
N SER A 525 -5.32 29.81 -6.21
CA SER A 525 -5.60 29.15 -4.92
C SER A 525 -4.97 29.91 -3.75
N LEU A 526 -3.67 30.25 -3.87
CA LEU A 526 -2.91 30.88 -2.80
C LEU A 526 -3.37 32.31 -2.47
N LYS A 527 -3.79 33.07 -3.48
CA LYS A 527 -4.32 34.43 -3.33
C LYS A 527 -5.81 34.49 -3.01
N ARG A 528 -6.46 33.33 -2.82
CA ARG A 528 -7.89 33.23 -2.49
C ARG A 528 -8.78 33.91 -3.53
N ASP A 529 -8.51 33.66 -4.81
CA ASP A 529 -9.32 34.19 -5.91
C ASP A 529 -10.82 33.93 -5.68
N GLU A 530 -11.66 34.95 -5.89
CA GLU A 530 -13.10 34.86 -5.62
C GLU A 530 -13.79 33.87 -6.55
N GLY A 531 -13.42 33.86 -7.85
CA GLY A 531 -13.97 32.95 -8.84
C GLY A 531 -13.65 31.49 -8.52
N TRP A 532 -12.40 31.21 -8.13
CA TRP A 532 -12.01 29.87 -7.65
C TRP A 532 -12.85 29.39 -6.47
N LYS A 533 -13.06 30.25 -5.46
CA LYS A 533 -13.83 29.87 -4.26
C LYS A 533 -15.28 29.59 -4.59
N GLU A 534 -15.91 30.43 -5.40
CA GLU A 534 -17.30 30.25 -5.82
C GLU A 534 -17.46 28.95 -6.62
N PHE A 535 -16.60 28.73 -7.62
CA PHE A 535 -16.58 27.50 -8.42
C PHE A 535 -16.39 26.24 -7.57
N TYR A 536 -15.40 26.24 -6.66
CA TYR A 536 -15.13 25.08 -5.81
C TYR A 536 -16.29 24.77 -4.86
N ILE A 537 -16.92 25.78 -4.25
CA ILE A 537 -18.09 25.60 -3.37
C ILE A 537 -19.28 25.06 -4.17
N GLU A 538 -19.56 25.62 -5.35
CA GLU A 538 -20.67 25.19 -6.21
C GLU A 538 -20.53 23.71 -6.58
N GLU A 539 -19.35 23.30 -7.05
CA GLU A 539 -19.09 21.91 -7.44
C GLU A 539 -19.11 20.96 -6.25
N MET A 540 -18.49 21.32 -5.12
CA MET A 540 -18.44 20.45 -3.93
C MET A 540 -19.81 20.30 -3.24
N ASN A 541 -20.73 21.26 -3.39
CA ASN A 541 -22.10 21.12 -2.89
C ASN A 541 -22.95 20.12 -3.69
N GLN A 542 -22.48 19.67 -4.86
CA GLN A 542 -23.14 18.64 -5.67
C GLN A 542 -22.71 17.20 -5.28
N VAL A 543 -21.88 17.03 -4.25
CA VAL A 543 -21.44 15.70 -3.79
C VAL A 543 -22.65 14.83 -3.44
N SER A 544 -22.81 13.73 -4.17
CA SER A 544 -23.84 12.73 -3.92
C SER A 544 -23.28 11.52 -3.17
N GLU A 545 -23.97 11.10 -2.11
CA GLU A 545 -23.66 9.84 -1.42
C GLU A 545 -24.18 8.67 -2.25
N ASN A 546 -23.37 8.17 -3.17
CA ASN A 546 -23.62 6.87 -3.78
C ASN A 546 -23.23 5.78 -2.78
N LYS A 547 -24.22 5.20 -2.08
CA LYS A 547 -24.08 3.92 -1.38
C LYS A 547 -23.90 2.82 -2.41
N GLN A 548 -22.68 2.60 -2.88
CA GLN A 548 -22.39 1.36 -3.58
C GLN A 548 -22.43 0.22 -2.54
N GLU A 549 -23.38 -0.69 -2.69
CA GLU A 549 -23.35 -1.99 -2.03
C GLU A 549 -22.19 -2.78 -2.62
N ILE A 550 -20.99 -2.54 -2.10
CA ILE A 550 -19.85 -3.37 -2.44
C ILE A 550 -20.05 -4.68 -1.68
N ASN A 551 -20.12 -5.79 -2.42
CA ASN A 551 -20.20 -7.16 -1.90
C ASN A 551 -19.02 -7.54 -0.96
N ILE A 552 -18.04 -6.64 -0.84
CA ILE A 552 -16.83 -6.77 -0.03
C ILE A 552 -17.12 -7.11 1.43
N TYR A 553 -18.20 -6.62 2.03
CA TYR A 553 -18.48 -6.90 3.44
C TYR A 553 -18.91 -8.36 3.67
N GLU A 554 -19.57 -9.01 2.69
CA GLU A 554 -19.85 -10.45 2.78
C GLU A 554 -18.58 -11.27 2.62
N VAL A 555 -17.72 -10.88 1.67
CA VAL A 555 -16.40 -11.49 1.48
C VAL A 555 -15.58 -11.41 2.77
N LEU A 556 -15.45 -10.23 3.37
CA LEU A 556 -14.71 -10.01 4.62
C LEU A 556 -15.28 -10.80 5.81
N GLN A 557 -16.61 -10.98 5.84
CA GLN A 557 -17.28 -11.76 6.88
C GLN A 557 -16.98 -13.26 6.72
N LEU A 558 -17.08 -13.80 5.50
CA LEU A 558 -16.74 -15.20 5.22
C LEU A 558 -15.25 -15.49 5.45
N GLU A 559 -14.36 -14.56 5.09
CA GLU A 559 -12.95 -14.62 5.47
C GLU A 559 -12.85 -14.74 6.99
N LYS A 560 -13.36 -13.77 7.76
CA LYS A 560 -13.34 -13.78 9.23
C LYS A 560 -13.88 -15.09 9.84
N GLU A 561 -14.95 -15.66 9.29
CA GLU A 561 -15.51 -16.94 9.74
C GLU A 561 -14.56 -18.11 9.50
N ALA A 562 -13.99 -18.22 8.30
CA ALA A 562 -13.01 -19.25 7.96
C ALA A 562 -11.75 -19.15 8.85
N GLU A 563 -11.29 -17.91 9.09
CA GLU A 563 -10.13 -17.60 9.93
C GLU A 563 -10.35 -18.03 11.39
N ASN A 564 -11.51 -17.68 11.95
CA ASN A 564 -11.87 -18.08 13.31
C ASN A 564 -12.05 -19.60 13.46
N ALA A 565 -12.54 -20.28 12.42
CA ALA A 565 -12.64 -21.74 12.42
C ALA A 565 -11.26 -22.39 12.44
N ASN A 566 -10.33 -21.94 11.59
CA ASN A 566 -8.95 -22.45 11.58
C ASN A 566 -8.21 -22.18 12.90
N LEU A 567 -8.40 -21.02 13.53
CA LEU A 567 -7.83 -20.73 14.86
C LEU A 567 -8.34 -21.67 15.96
N LYS A 568 -9.52 -22.27 15.79
CA LYS A 568 -10.11 -23.28 16.68
C LYS A 568 -9.79 -24.72 16.24
N GLU A 569 -8.89 -24.88 15.27
CA GLU A 569 -8.53 -26.15 14.64
C GLU A 569 -9.68 -26.85 13.87
N ASP A 570 -10.79 -26.13 13.63
CA ASP A 570 -11.90 -26.58 12.79
C ASP A 570 -11.61 -26.26 11.31
N ASN A 571 -10.69 -27.04 10.74
CA ASN A 571 -10.24 -26.88 9.35
C ASN A 571 -11.33 -27.22 8.33
N GLU A 572 -12.27 -28.10 8.67
CA GLU A 572 -13.39 -28.47 7.82
C GLU A 572 -14.31 -27.26 7.58
N THR A 573 -14.76 -26.60 8.65
CA THR A 573 -15.56 -25.36 8.54
C THR A 573 -14.79 -24.26 7.83
N ALA A 574 -13.48 -24.12 8.09
CA ALA A 574 -12.64 -23.14 7.38
C ALA A 574 -12.62 -23.39 5.86
N CYS A 575 -12.51 -24.67 5.45
CA CYS A 575 -12.55 -25.05 4.04
C CYS A 575 -13.92 -24.76 3.42
N LEU A 576 -15.01 -25.12 4.09
CA LEU A 576 -16.38 -24.89 3.61
C LEU A 576 -16.65 -23.40 3.38
N LYS A 577 -16.28 -22.54 4.34
CA LYS A 577 -16.48 -21.10 4.25
C LYS A 577 -15.65 -20.44 3.16
N THR A 578 -14.41 -20.92 2.97
CA THR A 578 -13.55 -20.45 1.88
C THR A 578 -14.08 -20.88 0.52
N GLN A 579 -14.61 -22.11 0.40
CA GLN A 579 -15.23 -22.59 -0.84
C GLN A 579 -16.52 -21.80 -1.16
N GLU A 580 -17.36 -21.54 -0.16
CA GLU A 580 -18.54 -20.70 -0.30
C GLU A 580 -18.19 -19.30 -0.82
N LEU A 581 -17.12 -18.70 -0.30
CA LEU A 581 -16.61 -17.41 -0.75
C LEU A 581 -16.20 -17.46 -2.24
N ILE A 582 -15.44 -18.48 -2.62
CA ILE A 582 -14.98 -18.66 -4.02
C ILE A 582 -16.17 -18.79 -4.95
N ASP A 583 -17.15 -19.62 -4.61
CA ASP A 583 -18.25 -19.98 -5.52
C ASP A 583 -19.26 -18.84 -5.70
N LYS A 584 -19.42 -17.96 -4.70
CA LYS A 584 -20.44 -16.89 -4.72
C LYS A 584 -19.91 -15.52 -5.14
N TYR A 585 -18.64 -15.22 -4.84
CA TYR A 585 -18.15 -13.85 -4.83
C TYR A 585 -16.86 -13.61 -5.60
N VAL A 586 -16.24 -14.66 -6.19
CA VAL A 586 -14.94 -14.55 -6.84
C VAL A 586 -15.02 -14.93 -8.31
N ASP A 587 -14.92 -13.92 -9.17
CA ASP A 587 -14.91 -14.09 -10.62
C ASP A 587 -13.51 -13.99 -11.25
N ASP A 588 -12.59 -13.23 -10.63
CA ASP A 588 -11.23 -13.01 -11.14
C ASP A 588 -10.30 -14.19 -10.81
N ASP A 589 -9.54 -14.67 -11.80
CA ASP A 589 -8.64 -15.82 -11.66
C ASP A 589 -7.53 -15.59 -10.63
N SER A 590 -7.02 -14.35 -10.49
CA SER A 590 -5.96 -14.03 -9.53
C SER A 590 -6.46 -14.12 -8.09
N GLU A 591 -7.67 -13.62 -7.84
CA GLU A 591 -8.41 -13.73 -6.58
C GLU A 591 -8.76 -15.20 -6.28
N LYS A 592 -9.28 -15.92 -7.27
CA LYS A 592 -9.62 -17.34 -7.12
C LYS A 592 -8.40 -18.17 -6.76
N GLY A 593 -7.27 -17.91 -7.43
CA GLY A 593 -5.99 -18.52 -7.09
C GLY A 593 -5.59 -18.24 -5.64
N TRP A 594 -5.73 -17.00 -5.18
CA TRP A 594 -5.41 -16.62 -3.79
C TRP A 594 -6.20 -17.43 -2.77
N TYR A 595 -7.54 -17.50 -2.92
CA TYR A 595 -8.37 -18.27 -1.99
C TYR A 595 -8.16 -19.77 -2.10
N LEU A 596 -7.85 -20.31 -3.28
CA LEU A 596 -7.46 -21.71 -3.44
C LEU A 596 -6.15 -22.03 -2.71
N GLN A 597 -5.19 -21.11 -2.66
CA GLN A 597 -3.98 -21.28 -1.83
C GLN A 597 -4.33 -21.28 -0.33
N GLN A 598 -5.24 -20.40 0.11
CA GLN A 598 -5.70 -20.41 1.50
C GLN A 598 -6.42 -21.72 1.84
N LEU A 599 -7.28 -22.21 0.94
CA LEU A 599 -7.95 -23.50 1.06
C LEU A 599 -6.93 -24.66 1.10
N ALA A 600 -5.91 -24.62 0.25
CA ALA A 600 -4.82 -25.59 0.24
C ALA A 600 -4.10 -25.64 1.59
N ARG A 601 -3.87 -24.47 2.22
CA ARG A 601 -3.26 -24.38 3.54
C ARG A 601 -4.14 -25.01 4.62
N TYR A 602 -5.44 -24.69 4.67
CA TYR A 602 -6.37 -25.32 5.62
C TYR A 602 -6.39 -26.84 5.45
N LYS A 603 -6.42 -27.30 4.19
CA LYS A 603 -6.42 -28.73 3.86
C LYS A 603 -5.10 -29.43 4.20
N TYR A 604 -3.99 -28.70 4.36
CA TYR A 604 -2.68 -29.29 4.64
C TYR A 604 -2.65 -30.07 5.96
N PHE A 605 -3.42 -29.61 6.96
CA PHE A 605 -3.54 -30.29 8.26
C PHE A 605 -4.31 -31.62 8.18
N GLU A 606 -5.13 -31.81 7.14
CA GLU A 606 -5.93 -33.02 6.93
C GLU A 606 -5.32 -33.96 5.87
N SER A 607 -4.89 -33.41 4.74
CA SER A 607 -4.36 -34.17 3.60
C SER A 607 -3.36 -33.33 2.80
N LYS A 608 -2.07 -33.67 2.95
CA LYS A 608 -0.98 -33.06 2.17
C LYS A 608 -1.16 -33.25 0.66
N THR A 609 -1.77 -34.36 0.23
CA THR A 609 -2.02 -34.65 -1.19
C THR A 609 -3.10 -33.74 -1.78
N GLU A 610 -4.24 -33.59 -1.10
CA GLU A 610 -5.30 -32.68 -1.56
C GLU A 610 -4.86 -31.22 -1.48
N SER A 611 -4.12 -30.85 -0.43
CA SER A 611 -3.47 -29.55 -0.30
C SER A 611 -2.58 -29.24 -1.52
N ASN A 612 -1.69 -30.15 -1.92
CA ASN A 612 -0.83 -29.93 -3.10
C ASN A 612 -1.64 -29.85 -4.41
N LYS A 613 -2.73 -30.61 -4.56
CA LYS A 613 -3.64 -30.49 -5.72
C LYS A 613 -4.27 -29.10 -5.80
N LEU A 614 -4.80 -28.61 -4.67
CA LEU A 614 -5.38 -27.26 -4.58
C LEU A 614 -4.32 -26.19 -4.85
N GLN A 615 -3.12 -26.33 -4.29
CA GLN A 615 -2.01 -25.40 -4.53
C GLN A 615 -1.60 -25.37 -6.00
N LYS A 616 -1.61 -26.52 -6.69
CA LYS A 616 -1.36 -26.58 -8.12
C LYS A 616 -2.42 -25.83 -8.92
N SER A 617 -3.70 -25.99 -8.58
CA SER A 617 -4.77 -25.22 -9.19
C SER A 617 -4.61 -23.72 -8.93
N ALA A 618 -4.28 -23.33 -7.69
CA ALA A 618 -4.00 -21.95 -7.32
C ALA A 618 -2.87 -21.34 -8.17
N PHE A 619 -1.73 -22.03 -8.26
CA PHE A 619 -0.58 -21.55 -9.03
C PHE A 619 -0.84 -21.49 -10.54
N LEU A 620 -1.63 -22.42 -11.10
CA LEU A 620 -1.97 -22.41 -12.52
C LEU A 620 -2.89 -21.22 -12.90
N LEU A 621 -3.78 -20.81 -11.99
CA LEU A 621 -4.58 -19.59 -12.15
C LEU A 621 -3.72 -18.34 -11.94
N ASN A 622 -2.77 -18.41 -11.00
CA ASN A 622 -1.95 -17.27 -10.62
C ASN A 622 -0.51 -17.69 -10.29
N SER A 623 0.40 -17.49 -11.24
CA SER A 623 1.82 -17.82 -11.11
C SER A 623 2.61 -16.91 -10.15
N GLN A 624 1.96 -15.89 -9.58
CA GLN A 624 2.56 -15.10 -8.49
C GLN A 624 2.54 -15.82 -7.14
N LEU A 625 1.68 -16.84 -7.00
CA LEU A 625 1.52 -17.61 -5.77
C LEU A 625 2.66 -18.61 -5.55
N LEU A 626 2.58 -19.36 -4.44
CA LEU A 626 3.57 -20.37 -4.09
C LEU A 626 3.56 -21.50 -5.14
N LYS A 627 4.73 -21.85 -5.62
CA LYS A 627 4.92 -23.00 -6.50
C LYS A 627 4.68 -24.29 -5.69
N PRO A 628 3.69 -25.13 -6.04
CA PRO A 628 3.44 -26.42 -5.37
C PRO A 628 4.68 -27.30 -5.33
N LYS A 629 4.74 -28.17 -4.32
CA LYS A 629 5.87 -29.07 -4.07
C LYS A 629 6.14 -30.00 -5.25
N ASP A 630 5.08 -30.52 -5.87
CA ASP A 630 5.16 -31.45 -6.99
C ASP A 630 4.15 -31.13 -8.09
N GLY A 631 4.47 -31.52 -9.34
CA GLY A 631 3.50 -31.66 -10.41
C GLY A 631 3.31 -30.48 -11.36
N ILE A 632 4.20 -29.48 -11.34
CA ILE A 632 4.29 -28.48 -12.42
C ILE A 632 5.30 -28.97 -13.44
N THR A 633 4.79 -29.48 -14.56
CA THR A 633 5.59 -29.72 -15.75
C THR A 633 5.63 -28.42 -16.55
N TYR A 634 6.84 -27.95 -16.92
CA TYR A 634 7.00 -26.81 -17.81
C TYR A 634 6.23 -27.06 -19.11
N LYS A 635 5.30 -26.15 -19.47
CA LYS A 635 4.62 -26.20 -20.76
C LYS A 635 5.49 -25.43 -21.76
N LYS A 636 6.20 -26.19 -22.59
CA LYS A 636 7.04 -25.66 -23.67
C LYS A 636 6.23 -24.75 -24.57
N ILE A 637 6.80 -23.59 -24.94
CA ILE A 637 6.27 -22.82 -26.07
C ILE A 637 6.40 -23.69 -27.31
N GLU A 638 5.27 -24.19 -27.80
CA GLU A 638 5.20 -24.87 -29.08
C GLU A 638 5.02 -23.84 -30.18
N PHE A 639 5.74 -24.02 -31.28
CA PHE A 639 5.53 -23.22 -32.48
C PHE A 639 4.12 -23.51 -33.02
N ILE A 640 3.24 -22.51 -32.95
CA ILE A 640 1.94 -22.55 -33.62
C ILE A 640 2.12 -21.87 -34.97
N ASN A 641 1.83 -22.59 -36.06
CA ASN A 641 1.90 -22.09 -37.43
C ASN A 641 0.73 -21.13 -37.74
N GLU A 642 0.64 -20.04 -36.97
CA GLU A 642 -0.35 -18.98 -37.12
C GLU A 642 0.35 -17.66 -37.45
N ASN A 643 -0.25 -16.88 -38.34
CA ASN A 643 0.33 -15.63 -38.88
C ASN A 643 0.62 -14.61 -37.76
N ARG A 644 1.87 -14.13 -37.68
CA ARG A 644 2.33 -13.07 -36.75
C ARG A 644 1.42 -11.84 -36.81
N ILE A 645 0.98 -11.43 -38.01
CA ILE A 645 0.10 -10.28 -38.22
C ILE A 645 -1.26 -10.49 -37.57
N LYS A 646 -1.81 -11.71 -37.63
CA LYS A 646 -3.08 -12.04 -36.99
C LYS A 646 -3.02 -11.85 -35.47
N ARG A 647 -1.92 -12.26 -34.82
CA ARG A 647 -1.72 -12.04 -33.38
C ARG A 647 -1.59 -10.56 -33.02
N ILE A 648 -0.93 -9.77 -33.87
CA ILE A 648 -0.87 -8.31 -33.69
C ILE A 648 -2.28 -7.72 -33.73
N LYS A 649 -3.10 -8.12 -34.71
CA LYS A 649 -4.51 -7.69 -34.79
C LYS A 649 -5.31 -8.10 -33.56
N THR A 650 -5.17 -9.34 -33.10
CA THR A 650 -5.84 -9.80 -31.86
C THR A 650 -5.42 -8.97 -30.65
N TRP A 651 -4.13 -8.65 -30.52
CA TRP A 651 -3.66 -7.81 -29.43
C TRP A 651 -4.22 -6.38 -29.52
N ILE A 652 -4.25 -5.77 -30.71
CA ILE A 652 -4.83 -4.43 -30.95
C ILE A 652 -6.33 -4.41 -30.68
N SER A 653 -7.06 -5.50 -30.98
CA SER A 653 -8.52 -5.56 -30.79
C SER A 653 -8.98 -5.49 -29.33
N ASN A 654 -8.05 -5.56 -28.38
CA ASN A 654 -8.34 -5.34 -26.97
C ASN A 654 -8.58 -3.86 -26.62
N PHE A 655 -8.31 -2.92 -27.53
CA PHE A 655 -8.48 -1.48 -27.31
C PHE A 655 -9.63 -0.93 -28.15
N GLN A 656 -10.44 -0.05 -27.55
CA GLN A 656 -11.60 0.53 -28.23
C GLN A 656 -11.23 1.69 -29.16
N SER A 657 -10.14 2.40 -28.85
CA SER A 657 -9.69 3.57 -29.60
C SER A 657 -8.17 3.67 -29.72
N TYR A 658 -7.71 4.48 -30.67
CA TYR A 658 -6.29 4.80 -30.80
C TYR A 658 -5.72 5.47 -29.55
N ASP A 659 -6.49 6.33 -28.88
CA ASP A 659 -6.04 7.03 -27.66
C ASP A 659 -5.83 6.06 -26.50
N GLU A 660 -6.69 5.04 -26.38
CA GLU A 660 -6.51 3.98 -25.39
C GLU A 660 -5.26 3.12 -25.70
N LEU A 661 -5.08 2.76 -26.98
CA LEU A 661 -3.93 2.00 -27.46
C LEU A 661 -2.61 2.75 -27.20
N ILE A 662 -2.51 4.03 -27.58
CA ILE A 662 -1.26 4.80 -27.42
C ILE A 662 -0.93 5.02 -25.93
N LEU A 663 -1.93 5.23 -25.07
CA LEU A 663 -1.73 5.34 -23.62
C LEU A 663 -1.23 4.03 -23.02
N ALA A 664 -1.80 2.88 -23.44
CA ALA A 664 -1.34 1.58 -23.00
C ALA A 664 0.12 1.32 -23.44
N VAL A 665 0.45 1.64 -24.69
CA VAL A 665 1.80 1.51 -25.23
C VAL A 665 2.78 2.45 -24.54
N ASP A 666 2.42 3.71 -24.29
CA ASP A 666 3.29 4.67 -23.59
C ASP A 666 3.54 4.24 -22.14
N SER A 667 2.57 3.60 -21.49
CA SER A 667 2.77 2.95 -20.18
C SER A 667 3.80 1.81 -20.27
N ILE A 668 3.63 0.87 -21.21
CA ILE A 668 4.55 -0.26 -21.43
C ILE A 668 5.97 0.25 -21.75
N LEU A 669 6.08 1.25 -22.62
CA LEU A 669 7.37 1.85 -22.95
C LEU A 669 7.94 2.65 -21.78
N GLY A 670 7.12 3.29 -20.94
CA GLY A 670 7.56 3.97 -19.72
C GLY A 670 8.28 3.01 -18.77
N ASP A 671 7.69 1.84 -18.55
CA ASP A 671 8.21 0.79 -17.68
C ASP A 671 9.45 0.08 -18.26
N LEU A 672 9.62 0.09 -19.59
CA LEU A 672 10.85 -0.37 -20.27
C LEU A 672 11.99 0.66 -20.18
N THR A 673 12.39 1.05 -18.97
CA THR A 673 13.48 2.02 -18.73
C THR A 673 14.39 1.55 -17.59
N PHE A 674 15.71 1.77 -17.71
CA PHE A 674 16.64 1.51 -16.61
C PHE A 674 16.27 2.34 -15.37
N GLY A 675 16.38 1.71 -14.20
CA GLY A 675 16.01 2.29 -12.90
C GLY A 675 14.58 1.99 -12.44
N ILE A 676 13.74 1.39 -13.30
CA ILE A 676 12.42 0.84 -12.97
C ILE A 676 12.57 -0.57 -12.37
N ASP A 677 11.62 -0.91 -11.50
CA ASP A 677 11.45 -2.23 -10.87
C ASP A 677 11.48 -3.37 -11.91
N SER A 678 12.22 -4.45 -11.60
CA SER A 678 12.44 -5.55 -12.54
C SER A 678 11.14 -6.22 -12.98
N GLU A 679 10.13 -6.32 -12.10
CA GLU A 679 8.84 -6.93 -12.41
C GLU A 679 8.12 -6.17 -13.52
N LYS A 680 8.07 -4.84 -13.39
CA LYS A 680 7.45 -3.96 -14.40
C LYS A 680 8.23 -4.01 -15.71
N PHE A 681 9.55 -4.02 -15.62
CA PHE A 681 10.42 -4.05 -16.79
C PHE A 681 10.23 -5.35 -17.60
N GLU A 682 10.31 -6.51 -16.93
CA GLU A 682 10.13 -7.82 -17.56
C GLU A 682 8.70 -8.04 -18.08
N SER A 683 7.69 -7.54 -17.35
CA SER A 683 6.31 -7.53 -17.84
C SER A 683 6.19 -6.73 -19.14
N SER A 684 6.85 -5.57 -19.21
CA SER A 684 6.89 -4.75 -20.43
C SER A 684 7.59 -5.45 -21.60
N VAL A 685 8.67 -6.19 -21.34
CA VAL A 685 9.30 -7.05 -22.36
C VAL A 685 8.31 -8.13 -22.84
N LYS A 686 7.53 -8.75 -21.94
CA LYS A 686 6.51 -9.73 -22.33
C LYS A 686 5.46 -9.10 -23.26
N GLU A 687 4.88 -7.98 -22.83
CA GLU A 687 3.83 -7.26 -23.56
C GLU A 687 4.31 -6.74 -24.91
N ILE A 688 5.55 -6.26 -25.01
CA ILE A 688 6.14 -5.88 -26.31
C ILE A 688 6.25 -7.09 -27.23
N GLY A 689 6.62 -8.26 -26.70
CA GLY A 689 6.60 -9.51 -27.47
C GLY A 689 5.21 -9.79 -28.05
N CYS A 690 4.16 -9.70 -27.24
CA CYS A 690 2.77 -9.88 -27.66
C CYS A 690 2.33 -8.82 -28.70
N LEU A 691 2.63 -7.54 -28.45
CA LEU A 691 2.36 -6.41 -29.35
C LEU A 691 3.00 -6.63 -30.72
N LEU A 692 4.22 -7.18 -30.75
CA LEU A 692 4.94 -7.50 -31.97
C LEU A 692 4.55 -8.86 -32.57
N GLY A 693 3.53 -9.55 -32.04
CA GLY A 693 2.99 -10.80 -32.57
C GLY A 693 3.80 -12.06 -32.24
N PHE A 694 4.70 -12.01 -31.25
CA PHE A 694 5.40 -13.18 -30.73
C PHE A 694 4.56 -13.91 -29.68
N ILE A 695 4.77 -15.23 -29.56
CA ILE A 695 4.32 -15.95 -28.36
C ILE A 695 5.34 -15.64 -27.27
N SER A 696 4.90 -14.96 -26.22
CA SER A 696 5.78 -14.33 -25.23
C SER A 696 5.48 -14.88 -23.84
N GLN A 697 6.49 -15.44 -23.18
CA GLN A 697 6.41 -15.95 -21.81
C GLN A 697 7.46 -15.31 -20.92
N ARG A 698 7.25 -15.40 -19.61
CA ARG A 698 8.25 -15.11 -18.58
C ARG A 698 8.59 -16.39 -17.80
N PRO A 699 9.49 -17.28 -18.30
CA PRO A 699 9.71 -18.59 -17.69
C PRO A 699 10.10 -18.56 -16.21
N ASP A 700 11.01 -17.67 -15.79
CA ASP A 700 11.34 -17.52 -14.38
C ASP A 700 10.11 -17.14 -13.55
N LYS A 701 9.30 -16.21 -14.05
CA LYS A 701 8.08 -15.82 -13.37
C LYS A 701 6.99 -16.90 -13.35
N GLU A 702 6.72 -17.52 -14.49
CA GLU A 702 5.59 -18.42 -14.70
C GLU A 702 5.86 -19.82 -14.15
N PHE A 703 7.12 -20.24 -14.08
CA PHE A 703 7.50 -21.61 -13.70
C PHE A 703 8.62 -21.69 -12.65
N ARG A 704 9.15 -20.54 -12.18
CA ARG A 704 10.30 -20.43 -11.26
C ARG A 704 11.57 -21.08 -11.80
N LYS A 705 11.70 -21.13 -13.12
CA LYS A 705 12.83 -21.73 -13.81
C LYS A 705 12.91 -21.25 -15.26
N GLY A 706 14.09 -20.78 -15.66
CA GLY A 706 14.39 -20.33 -17.02
C GLY A 706 14.72 -18.84 -17.08
N PRO A 707 14.79 -18.24 -18.28
CA PRO A 707 15.10 -16.81 -18.43
C PRO A 707 13.95 -15.91 -17.97
N ASP A 708 14.26 -14.62 -17.79
CA ASP A 708 13.28 -13.59 -17.44
C ASP A 708 12.18 -13.46 -18.50
N ASN A 709 12.55 -13.45 -19.79
CA ASN A 709 11.61 -13.49 -20.90
C ASN A 709 12.07 -14.44 -22.01
N LEU A 710 11.09 -15.09 -22.63
CA LEU A 710 11.28 -15.92 -23.80
C LEU A 710 10.21 -15.61 -24.85
N TRP A 711 10.64 -15.21 -26.04
CA TRP A 711 9.76 -15.01 -27.20
C TRP A 711 9.97 -16.12 -28.21
N CYS A 712 8.88 -16.65 -28.78
CA CYS A 712 8.89 -17.55 -29.93
C CYS A 712 8.30 -16.86 -31.15
N GLY A 713 9.08 -16.84 -32.24
CA GLY A 713 8.74 -16.21 -33.51
C GLY A 713 8.42 -17.19 -34.63
N VAL A 714 8.52 -16.69 -35.86
CA VAL A 714 8.36 -17.47 -37.10
C VAL A 714 9.56 -18.40 -37.27
N ASP A 715 9.36 -19.59 -37.84
CA ASP A 715 10.38 -20.63 -38.08
C ASP A 715 11.10 -21.16 -36.83
N ASN A 716 10.38 -21.30 -35.70
CA ASN A 716 10.93 -21.86 -34.45
C ASN A 716 12.18 -21.11 -33.94
N ARG A 717 12.26 -19.80 -34.21
CA ARG A 717 13.30 -18.91 -33.71
C ARG A 717 12.89 -18.26 -32.40
N PHE A 718 13.81 -18.23 -31.46
CA PHE A 718 13.58 -17.71 -30.12
C PHE A 718 14.40 -16.46 -29.83
N PHE A 719 13.86 -15.59 -28.98
CA PHE A 719 14.62 -14.55 -28.32
C PHE A 719 14.57 -14.81 -26.81
N LEU A 720 15.74 -14.99 -26.21
CA LEU A 720 15.92 -15.16 -24.78
C LEU A 720 16.47 -13.86 -24.20
N PHE A 721 15.77 -13.30 -23.23
CA PHE A 721 16.19 -12.08 -22.56
C PHE A 721 16.48 -12.33 -21.09
N GLU A 722 17.58 -11.71 -20.66
CA GLU A 722 17.94 -11.54 -19.26
C GLU A 722 17.96 -10.04 -18.96
N CYS A 723 17.19 -9.60 -17.97
CA CYS A 723 16.91 -8.20 -17.68
C CYS A 723 17.61 -7.75 -16.40
N LYS A 724 18.45 -6.72 -16.49
CA LYS A 724 19.12 -6.08 -15.35
C LYS A 724 18.77 -4.60 -15.29
N SER A 725 17.46 -4.32 -15.22
CA SER A 725 16.88 -2.98 -15.27
C SER A 725 17.26 -2.11 -14.07
N GLU A 726 17.44 -2.69 -12.90
CA GLU A 726 17.72 -1.98 -11.64
C GLU A 726 19.20 -1.68 -11.41
N VAL A 727 20.09 -2.23 -12.25
CA VAL A 727 21.52 -1.97 -12.15
C VAL A 727 21.82 -0.49 -12.42
N SER A 728 22.64 0.11 -11.56
CA SER A 728 23.05 1.51 -11.70
C SER A 728 23.64 1.82 -13.08
N ASP A 729 23.26 2.96 -13.65
CA ASP A 729 23.85 3.51 -14.89
C ASP A 729 25.38 3.71 -14.78
N LYS A 730 25.93 3.79 -13.55
CA LYS A 730 27.37 3.94 -13.28
C LYS A 730 28.11 2.59 -13.20
N ARG A 731 27.46 1.46 -13.48
CA ARG A 731 28.10 0.13 -13.40
C ARG A 731 29.21 -0.01 -14.43
N ASP A 732 30.41 -0.34 -13.96
CA ASP A 732 31.59 -0.48 -14.82
C ASP A 732 31.57 -1.73 -15.70
N ALA A 733 31.19 -2.88 -15.13
CA ALA A 733 31.23 -4.18 -15.79
C ALA A 733 30.10 -5.13 -15.34
N ILE A 734 29.74 -6.05 -16.24
CA ILE A 734 28.90 -7.22 -15.99
C ILE A 734 29.66 -8.13 -15.01
N SER A 735 29.05 -8.39 -13.86
CA SER A 735 29.62 -9.19 -12.78
C SER A 735 29.67 -10.67 -13.11
N LYS A 736 30.48 -11.42 -12.34
CA LYS A 736 30.51 -12.89 -12.39
C LYS A 736 29.13 -13.50 -12.13
N HIS A 737 28.37 -12.90 -11.22
CA HIS A 737 27.03 -13.36 -10.87
C HIS A 737 26.06 -13.24 -12.05
N GLU A 738 25.96 -12.05 -12.66
CA GLU A 738 25.07 -11.80 -13.80
C GLU A 738 25.45 -12.67 -15.02
N ALA A 739 26.74 -12.88 -15.27
CA ALA A 739 27.19 -13.79 -16.31
C ALA A 739 26.85 -15.25 -16.00
N GLY A 740 26.97 -15.66 -14.73
CA GLY A 740 26.58 -16.97 -14.25
C GLY A 740 25.09 -17.24 -14.43
N GLN A 741 24.23 -16.30 -14.07
CA GLN A 741 22.78 -16.40 -14.26
C GLN A 741 22.42 -16.57 -15.74
N MET A 742 23.00 -15.74 -16.62
CA MET A 742 22.81 -15.87 -18.07
C MET A 742 23.23 -17.25 -18.59
N ASN A 743 24.36 -17.80 -18.10
CA ASN A 743 24.81 -19.14 -18.48
C ASN A 743 23.83 -20.23 -18.05
N SER A 744 23.31 -20.15 -16.83
CA SER A 744 22.29 -21.08 -16.33
C SER A 744 21.02 -21.04 -17.19
N HIS A 745 20.57 -19.85 -17.60
CA HIS A 745 19.40 -19.70 -18.46
C HIS A 745 19.64 -20.21 -19.89
N CYS A 746 20.86 -20.08 -20.42
CA CYS A 746 21.24 -20.69 -21.68
C CYS A 746 21.18 -22.23 -21.62
N ALA A 747 21.75 -22.82 -20.56
CA ALA A 747 21.73 -24.26 -20.34
C ALA A 747 20.30 -24.79 -20.13
N TRP A 748 19.47 -24.03 -19.41
CA TRP A 748 18.04 -24.33 -19.28
C TRP A 748 17.36 -24.37 -20.65
N PHE A 749 17.58 -23.37 -21.51
CA PHE A 749 16.97 -23.31 -22.83
C PHE A 749 17.34 -24.55 -23.65
N GLU A 750 18.62 -24.94 -23.68
CA GLU A 750 19.07 -26.13 -24.40
C GLU A 750 18.47 -27.42 -23.84
N SER A 751 18.32 -27.53 -22.51
CA SER A 751 17.71 -28.71 -21.89
C SER A 751 16.24 -28.92 -22.26
N ILE A 752 15.52 -27.84 -22.61
CA ILE A 752 14.08 -27.85 -22.91
C ILE A 752 13.80 -27.81 -24.42
N TYR A 753 14.58 -27.01 -25.14
CA TYR A 753 14.38 -26.69 -26.55
C TYR A 753 15.34 -27.40 -27.49
N GLY A 754 16.37 -28.08 -26.98
CA GLY A 754 17.40 -28.74 -27.80
C GLY A 754 18.12 -27.72 -28.69
N ASP A 755 18.30 -28.07 -29.96
CA ASP A 755 19.05 -27.27 -30.93
C ASP A 755 18.25 -26.12 -31.58
N ALA A 756 17.15 -25.68 -30.95
CA ALA A 756 16.36 -24.57 -31.47
C ALA A 756 17.19 -23.28 -31.59
N THR A 757 16.97 -22.51 -32.66
CA THR A 757 17.72 -21.28 -32.90
C THR A 757 17.28 -20.21 -31.90
N VAL A 758 18.22 -19.65 -31.12
CA VAL A 758 17.91 -18.62 -30.12
C VAL A 758 18.90 -17.46 -30.14
N LYS A 759 18.36 -16.24 -30.20
CA LYS A 759 19.09 -14.99 -29.95
C LYS A 759 19.09 -14.73 -28.43
N ARG A 760 20.28 -14.63 -27.84
CA ARG A 760 20.49 -14.44 -26.41
C ARG A 760 20.86 -12.98 -26.13
N VAL A 761 20.02 -12.25 -25.40
CA VAL A 761 20.17 -10.82 -25.14
C VAL A 761 20.20 -10.53 -23.64
N LEU A 762 21.26 -9.89 -23.18
CA LEU A 762 21.38 -9.36 -21.83
C LEU A 762 21.08 -7.84 -21.85
N ILE A 763 20.00 -7.42 -21.20
CA ILE A 763 19.60 -6.01 -21.11
C ILE A 763 20.23 -5.40 -19.86
N ILE A 764 21.34 -4.67 -20.02
CA ILE A 764 22.12 -4.10 -18.92
C ILE A 764 22.82 -2.79 -19.36
N PRO A 765 23.08 -1.80 -18.49
CA PRO A 765 23.64 -0.51 -18.89
C PRO A 765 25.08 -0.56 -19.46
N THR A 766 25.87 -1.56 -19.06
CA THR A 766 27.28 -1.74 -19.46
C THR A 766 27.47 -2.86 -20.47
N ARG A 767 28.51 -2.77 -21.32
CA ARG A 767 28.91 -3.85 -22.23
C ARG A 767 30.22 -4.52 -21.82
N ASN A 768 30.88 -4.04 -20.77
CA ASN A 768 32.18 -4.57 -20.37
C ASN A 768 31.93 -5.80 -19.50
N LEU A 769 32.54 -6.94 -19.83
CA LEU A 769 32.51 -8.14 -19.01
C LEU A 769 33.65 -8.09 -18.00
N SER A 770 33.34 -8.36 -16.73
CA SER A 770 34.34 -8.44 -15.66
C SER A 770 35.40 -9.50 -15.99
N TYR A 771 36.63 -9.30 -15.53
CA TYR A 771 37.71 -10.27 -15.67
C TYR A 771 37.35 -11.65 -15.09
N SER A 772 36.58 -11.67 -14.00
CA SER A 772 36.18 -12.90 -13.30
C SER A 772 34.91 -13.54 -13.86
N ALA A 773 34.40 -13.07 -15.01
CA ALA A 773 33.13 -13.46 -15.58
C ALA A 773 33.31 -13.98 -17.02
N ASP A 774 32.57 -15.03 -17.37
CA ASP A 774 32.60 -15.62 -18.71
C ASP A 774 31.21 -16.04 -19.16
N PHE A 775 30.93 -15.87 -20.44
CA PHE A 775 29.74 -16.43 -21.09
C PHE A 775 30.10 -17.73 -21.80
N THR A 776 29.29 -18.75 -21.59
CA THR A 776 29.38 -20.07 -22.23
C THR A 776 28.79 -20.07 -23.64
N HIS A 777 27.97 -19.07 -23.97
CA HIS A 777 27.25 -18.96 -25.23
C HIS A 777 27.45 -17.58 -25.87
N LYS A 778 27.04 -17.45 -27.14
CA LYS A 778 27.00 -16.14 -27.82
C LYS A 778 25.89 -15.27 -27.22
N VAL A 779 26.28 -14.30 -26.40
CA VAL A 779 25.40 -13.30 -25.77
C VAL A 779 25.66 -11.93 -26.37
N GLU A 780 24.60 -11.16 -26.62
CA GLU A 780 24.69 -9.74 -26.97
C GLU A 780 24.00 -8.87 -25.93
N VAL A 781 24.36 -7.59 -25.88
CA VAL A 781 23.96 -6.66 -24.84
C VAL A 781 23.07 -5.56 -25.42
N MET A 782 21.92 -5.32 -24.79
CA MET A 782 21.05 -4.18 -25.10
C MET A 782 21.23 -3.08 -24.04
N ARG A 783 21.98 -2.03 -24.38
CA ARG A 783 22.22 -0.87 -23.51
C ARG A 783 21.20 0.24 -23.71
N LYS A 784 21.24 1.28 -22.85
CA LYS A 784 20.35 2.46 -22.87
C LYS A 784 20.13 3.07 -24.26
N GLY A 785 21.18 3.22 -25.05
CA GLY A 785 21.07 3.76 -26.42
C GLY A 785 20.28 2.85 -27.37
N LYS A 786 20.55 1.54 -27.34
CA LYS A 786 19.84 0.55 -28.16
C LYS A 786 18.40 0.34 -27.69
N LEU A 787 18.17 0.34 -26.38
CA LEU A 787 16.84 0.28 -25.78
C LEU A 787 16.01 1.51 -26.19
N LYS A 788 16.60 2.72 -26.15
CA LYS A 788 15.93 3.95 -26.61
C LYS A 788 15.55 3.87 -28.10
N LEU A 789 16.44 3.34 -28.94
CA LEU A 789 16.15 3.12 -30.36
C LEU A 789 15.00 2.12 -30.56
N PHE A 790 14.99 1.03 -29.80
CA PHE A 790 13.93 0.02 -29.85
C PHE A 790 12.57 0.61 -29.47
N LYS A 791 12.52 1.35 -28.36
CA LYS A 791 11.31 2.06 -27.91
C LYS A 791 10.81 3.07 -28.95
N ALA A 792 11.73 3.82 -29.56
CA ALA A 792 11.37 4.79 -30.60
C ALA A 792 10.75 4.11 -31.83
N SER A 793 11.32 2.98 -32.28
CA SER A 793 10.74 2.17 -33.37
C SER A 793 9.32 1.69 -33.05
N ILE A 794 9.08 1.19 -31.83
CA ILE A 794 7.74 0.74 -31.41
C ILE A 794 6.77 1.92 -31.34
N LYS A 795 7.16 3.03 -30.71
CA LYS A 795 6.30 4.21 -30.60
C LYS A 795 5.93 4.77 -31.98
N SER A 796 6.89 4.83 -32.90
CA SER A 796 6.64 5.28 -34.28
C SER A 796 5.73 4.30 -35.05
N PHE A 797 5.93 2.99 -34.86
CA PHE A 797 5.05 1.97 -35.45
C PHE A 797 3.59 2.14 -35.02
N ILE A 798 3.33 2.36 -33.73
CA ILE A 798 1.96 2.56 -33.22
C ILE A 798 1.37 3.88 -33.72
N LYS A 799 2.18 4.94 -33.86
CA LYS A 799 1.71 6.24 -34.37
C LYS A 799 1.15 6.17 -35.80
N GLU A 800 1.60 5.22 -36.61
CA GLU A 800 1.04 5.02 -37.96
C GLU A 800 -0.45 4.71 -37.94
N PHE A 801 -0.97 4.15 -36.84
CA PHE A 801 -2.37 3.80 -36.70
C PHE A 801 -3.31 4.99 -36.45
N LYS A 802 -2.79 6.20 -36.17
CA LYS A 802 -3.59 7.38 -35.78
C LYS A 802 -4.72 7.71 -36.76
N ASN A 803 -4.46 7.57 -38.05
CA ASN A 803 -5.39 7.94 -39.11
C ASN A 803 -6.27 6.76 -39.59
N TYR A 804 -6.20 5.61 -38.92
CA TYR A 804 -6.90 4.39 -39.29
C TYR A 804 -7.89 3.98 -38.21
N ASN A 805 -8.95 3.26 -38.62
CA ASN A 805 -9.70 2.45 -37.68
C ASN A 805 -8.83 1.24 -37.30
N ILE A 806 -8.37 1.20 -36.04
CA ILE A 806 -7.39 0.22 -35.55
C ILE A 806 -7.87 -1.24 -35.68
N ASN A 807 -9.20 -1.46 -35.72
CA ASN A 807 -9.81 -2.78 -35.84
C ASN A 807 -10.03 -3.25 -37.29
N GLU A 808 -9.80 -2.37 -38.28
CA GLU A 808 -10.07 -2.63 -39.71
C GLU A 808 -8.80 -2.56 -40.59
N LEU A 809 -7.61 -2.45 -39.98
CA LEU A 809 -6.33 -2.45 -40.69
C LEU A 809 -6.12 -3.72 -41.51
N SER A 810 -5.64 -3.60 -42.76
CA SER A 810 -5.30 -4.76 -43.61
C SER A 810 -3.99 -5.42 -43.18
N ASP A 811 -3.80 -6.70 -43.53
CA ASP A 811 -2.57 -7.43 -43.19
C ASP A 811 -1.35 -6.80 -43.87
N GLU A 812 -1.50 -6.37 -45.12
CA GLU A 812 -0.43 -5.75 -45.91
C GLU A 812 0.05 -4.45 -45.27
N LYS A 813 -0.88 -3.64 -44.74
CA LYS A 813 -0.55 -2.35 -44.13
C LYS A 813 0.22 -2.52 -42.82
N ILE A 814 -0.19 -3.49 -41.99
CA ILE A 814 0.55 -3.82 -40.76
C ILE A 814 1.97 -4.30 -41.10
N GLN A 815 2.13 -5.16 -42.12
CA GLN A 815 3.43 -5.64 -42.55
C GLN A 815 4.32 -4.51 -43.12
N GLU A 816 3.74 -3.58 -43.87
CA GLU A 816 4.42 -2.38 -44.37
C GLU A 816 4.95 -1.51 -43.22
N PHE A 817 4.13 -1.28 -42.18
CA PHE A 817 4.55 -0.51 -41.01
C PHE A 817 5.64 -1.23 -40.18
N ILE A 818 5.55 -2.56 -40.03
CA ILE A 818 6.60 -3.36 -39.39
C ILE A 818 7.94 -3.17 -40.10
N ASN A 819 7.94 -3.27 -41.43
CA ASN A 819 9.16 -3.13 -42.24
C ASN A 819 9.71 -1.70 -42.18
N THR A 820 8.83 -0.70 -42.32
CA THR A 820 9.18 0.73 -42.27
C THR A 820 9.87 1.10 -40.96
N HIS A 821 9.35 0.59 -39.84
CA HIS A 821 9.86 0.91 -38.50
C HIS A 821 10.94 -0.06 -37.98
N LYS A 822 11.44 -0.96 -38.84
CA LYS A 822 12.53 -1.93 -38.56
C LYS A 822 12.18 -2.95 -37.46
N LEU A 823 10.94 -3.42 -37.43
CA LEU A 823 10.43 -4.40 -36.46
C LEU A 823 10.25 -5.81 -37.05
N ASP A 824 10.81 -6.06 -38.23
CA ASP A 824 10.93 -7.40 -38.81
C ASP A 824 12.01 -8.24 -38.08
N ILE A 825 11.99 -9.55 -38.30
CA ILE A 825 12.85 -10.50 -37.57
C ILE A 825 14.34 -10.19 -37.79
N SER A 826 14.75 -9.83 -39.01
CA SER A 826 16.15 -9.53 -39.32
C SER A 826 16.64 -8.29 -38.57
N ASN A 827 15.83 -7.24 -38.52
CA ASN A 827 16.17 -6.05 -37.73
C ASN A 827 16.13 -6.32 -36.22
N LEU A 828 15.18 -7.11 -35.72
CA LEU A 828 15.14 -7.50 -34.30
C LEU A 828 16.40 -8.27 -33.88
N GLU A 829 16.93 -9.13 -34.76
CA GLU A 829 18.16 -9.88 -34.51
C GLU A 829 19.44 -9.02 -34.52
N ASN A 830 19.47 -7.91 -35.27
CA ASN A 830 20.73 -7.21 -35.58
C ASN A 830 20.80 -5.74 -35.14
N SER A 831 19.67 -5.04 -35.02
CA SER A 831 19.66 -3.58 -34.86
C SER A 831 19.66 -3.11 -33.40
N TYR A 832 19.12 -3.92 -32.48
CA TYR A 832 18.81 -3.51 -31.11
C TYR A 832 19.73 -4.12 -30.02
N ALA A 833 20.75 -4.89 -30.39
CA ALA A 833 21.77 -5.37 -29.46
C ALA A 833 23.18 -5.10 -30.00
N GLU A 834 24.19 -5.13 -29.13
CA GLU A 834 25.60 -4.97 -29.49
C GLU A 834 26.48 -6.01 -28.79
N LYS A 835 27.66 -6.31 -29.35
CA LYS A 835 28.60 -7.27 -28.74
C LYS A 835 29.17 -6.72 -27.42
N TYR A 836 29.33 -7.60 -26.43
CA TYR A 836 30.06 -7.27 -25.20
C TYR A 836 31.57 -7.09 -25.46
N ARG A 837 32.25 -6.40 -24.57
CA ARG A 837 33.71 -6.21 -24.57
C ARG A 837 34.32 -6.97 -23.40
N ARG A 838 35.36 -7.78 -23.62
CA ARG A 838 36.20 -8.30 -22.54
C ARG A 838 37.23 -7.23 -22.15
N ASN A 839 37.33 -6.92 -20.86
CA ASN A 839 38.49 -6.20 -20.35
C ASN A 839 39.69 -7.16 -20.38
N LEU A 840 40.42 -7.17 -21.49
CA LEU A 840 41.77 -7.72 -21.53
C LEU A 840 42.66 -6.71 -20.83
N ASN A 841 43.23 -7.07 -19.67
CA ASN A 841 44.39 -6.35 -19.18
C ASN A 841 45.48 -6.49 -20.23
N THR A 842 45.74 -5.44 -21.00
CA THR A 842 47.10 -5.16 -21.45
C THR A 842 47.89 -4.87 -20.17
N GLY A 843 48.48 -5.92 -19.59
CA GLY A 843 49.67 -5.75 -18.79
C GLY A 843 50.70 -5.08 -19.69
N VAL A 844 50.88 -3.78 -19.52
CA VAL A 844 52.08 -3.08 -19.99
C VAL A 844 52.89 -2.82 -18.72
N ASN A 845 53.93 -3.63 -18.58
CA ASN A 845 55.12 -3.26 -17.84
C ASN A 845 55.58 -1.87 -18.30
N ASN A 846 55.52 -0.88 -17.40
CA ASN A 846 56.61 0.00 -17.00
C ASN A 846 56.12 1.02 -15.97
#